data_AF-A0AAD8B738-F1
#
_entry.id   AF-A0AAD8B738-F1
#
_cell.length_a   1.000
_cell.length_b   1.000
_cell.length_c   1.000
_cell.angle_alpha   90.00
_cell.angle_beta   90.00
_cell.angle_gamma   90.00
#
_symmetry.space_group_name_H-M   'P 1'
#
loop_
_entity.id
_entity.type
_entity.pdbx_description
1 polymer ?
#
loop_
_entity_poly.entity_id
_entity_poly.type
_entity_poly.pdbx_seq_one_letter_code
_entity_poly.pdbx_strand_id
1 'polypeptide(L)'
;MATYEWVPRTRNYAAEIKSFEVTSVAATSHPLKAITVTEVKKIGDKKDASKSSASAPSKSTVIDPLSSSDPLSVGINAEFDGLDPLSRIMKGDSAPAAKSNRSDRLKAQSVDETDGGDNLGETFEPWSLKKAGILSVYTTSEKLSITTSFLSATDQENVVIKTQTQSAGTVSDKVKNRLEQLDDFEEGSVKEMLNLSQQDYVKRIEELNEALKTAWDSDHRVKALKIAIQCSKLLADISVIPFYPSKFVLITDILDTFGRLVYDRLLDKAQSSLPGRSLKLSANFTSDEVPEAAKETCRNWFFKIASIRELIPRLYVEAALLKSYNFLNTNEYSDALRRLSQMVRGIGDPLVAVYARCYLCRVGMIIAPKFKGHIPQCFEDFITTFPQVQGESVQNILAIQKLDMPRYLTLFSPALDWILQCLAHNASETLLNETLERCKEQCNNALMINSIMSAFQPQYIANRALVFTEMIRDCEGTGLPKYLLHRTLGLCLVVAETPEDQRLPVLNEVWKAVVKLKNASEYIGCAEIWIEFVVKHCGKREINTFLGDIIKHMTPDRAYEDFYPQLQSVVIKILAHQHDFSLLFSLDKFMTFVDMFQKEAVKVEVCKNIFESFNKHQTTSLSDPVVINAMMFLGKIMHDSVDALTLEDEKRQIGQLLCGFIRLVQFGRDFEQQLSFYVESRAYFSNLDSVLITLIHSVNNLAVETRRIVRGSHTSKTAAFVRACAAYCFITIPSLQSIYSQLQLYLLSGQVALLNQCYSQGDAFFKASISLIPEMPKALDGDAKSKSSEPYLLEYLYSFVATLLVTPDNPEMGVMYLLRGLLNVLHDYTWEPNSDARILVYTRVLAMLSAAYQEEYPYHIDKVDSNDSMYGNDPKYLSEVKHMANTLISEILSHLKSIAAPDSAKRQSSLVMEILSVLLTTCDFSQPSVSTLTVNLWNLAQKNGQADVKTLTKLIDLVKSKASSGSSAFQSLLPRLVINNA
;
A
#
# COMPACT_ATOMS: atom_id res chain seq x y z
N MET A 1 51.23 43.93 17.21
CA MET A 1 50.34 43.25 16.24
C MET A 1 50.39 44.06 14.95
N ALA A 2 50.72 43.45 13.80
CA ALA A 2 50.58 44.17 12.55
C ALA A 2 49.08 44.44 12.32
N THR A 3 48.69 45.71 12.36
CA THR A 3 47.33 46.15 12.00
C THR A 3 47.21 46.03 10.49
N TYR A 4 46.53 44.98 10.03
CA TYR A 4 46.26 44.80 8.61
C TYR A 4 45.05 45.64 8.23
N GLU A 5 45.26 46.58 7.33
CA GLU A 5 44.19 47.45 6.82
C GLU A 5 43.47 46.76 5.66
N TRP A 6 42.19 46.43 5.86
CA TRP A 6 41.33 45.87 4.84
C TRP A 6 40.89 46.93 3.84
N VAL A 7 41.05 46.62 2.55
CA VAL A 7 40.51 47.41 1.44
C VAL A 7 39.84 46.44 0.46
N PRO A 8 38.51 46.57 0.25
CA PRO A 8 37.82 45.75 -0.73
C PRO A 8 38.15 46.23 -2.14
N ARG A 9 38.14 45.29 -3.09
CA ARG A 9 38.32 45.59 -4.52
C ARG A 9 37.10 46.35 -5.03
N THR A 10 37.32 47.46 -5.73
CA THR A 10 36.25 48.13 -6.45
C THR A 10 35.78 47.25 -7.62
N ARG A 11 34.48 47.02 -7.69
CA ARG A 11 33.81 46.19 -8.69
C ARG A 11 32.66 46.96 -9.29
N ASN A 12 32.52 46.86 -10.60
CA ASN A 12 31.35 47.35 -11.30
C ASN A 12 30.50 46.14 -11.68
N TYR A 13 29.52 45.81 -10.83
CA TYR A 13 28.69 44.63 -11.03
C TYR A 13 27.85 44.74 -12.31
N ALA A 14 27.40 45.93 -12.71
CA ALA A 14 26.67 46.13 -13.95
C ALA A 14 27.53 45.81 -15.20
N ALA A 15 28.82 46.14 -15.18
CA ALA A 15 29.76 45.78 -16.23
C ALA A 15 30.14 44.29 -16.19
N GLU A 16 30.31 43.73 -15.00
CA GLU A 16 30.58 42.29 -14.81
C GLU A 16 29.40 41.45 -15.33
N ILE A 17 28.15 41.78 -14.97
CA ILE A 17 26.93 41.09 -15.44
C ILE A 17 26.87 41.08 -16.97
N LYS A 18 27.14 42.22 -17.63
CA LYS A 18 27.20 42.31 -19.10
C LYS A 18 28.34 41.49 -19.70
N SER A 19 29.48 41.39 -19.03
CA SER A 19 30.63 40.60 -19.49
C SER A 19 30.43 39.08 -19.32
N PHE A 20 29.63 38.68 -18.34
CA PHE A 20 29.25 37.28 -18.05
C PHE A 20 27.87 36.92 -18.62
N GLU A 21 27.25 37.80 -19.40
CA GLU A 21 25.94 37.60 -20.01
C GLU A 21 26.04 36.48 -21.05
N VAL A 22 25.68 35.27 -20.66
CA VAL A 22 25.59 34.14 -21.58
C VAL A 22 24.32 34.32 -22.40
N THR A 23 24.46 34.46 -23.72
CA THR A 23 23.32 34.53 -24.66
C THR A 23 22.33 33.39 -24.36
N SER A 24 21.09 33.72 -23.99
CA SER A 24 20.07 32.71 -23.74
C SER A 24 19.70 32.03 -25.06
N VAL A 25 20.19 30.80 -25.27
CA VAL A 25 19.78 29.98 -26.41
C VAL A 25 18.56 29.16 -25.99
N ALA A 26 17.53 29.09 -26.84
CA ALA A 26 16.38 28.21 -26.61
C ALA A 26 16.87 26.76 -26.49
N ALA A 27 16.73 26.17 -25.30
CA ALA A 27 17.13 24.80 -25.06
C ALA A 27 16.25 23.85 -25.88
N THR A 28 16.84 23.13 -26.83
CA THR A 28 16.14 22.10 -27.63
C THR A 28 15.80 20.84 -26.82
N SER A 29 16.31 20.72 -25.58
CA SER A 29 16.06 19.61 -24.66
C SER A 29 16.20 20.06 -23.21
N HIS A 30 15.34 19.54 -22.34
CA HIS A 30 15.36 19.84 -20.90
C HIS A 30 16.70 19.40 -20.27
N PRO A 31 17.35 20.22 -19.44
CA PRO A 31 18.67 19.91 -18.84
C PRO A 31 18.69 18.71 -17.88
N LEU A 32 17.52 18.11 -17.60
CA LEU A 32 17.35 16.88 -16.81
C LEU A 32 17.01 15.65 -17.66
N LYS A 33 17.07 15.75 -19.00
CA LYS A 33 16.88 14.59 -19.87
C LYS A 33 18.12 13.70 -19.77
N ALA A 34 17.95 12.47 -19.28
CA ALA A 34 19.04 11.52 -19.08
C ALA A 34 19.88 11.37 -20.37
N ILE A 35 21.20 11.51 -20.23
CA ILE A 35 22.17 11.30 -21.33
C ILE A 35 22.22 9.79 -21.58
N THR A 36 21.40 9.29 -22.50
CA THR A 36 21.60 7.95 -23.07
C THR A 36 22.78 8.02 -24.02
N VAL A 37 23.92 7.48 -23.58
CA VAL A 37 25.08 7.25 -24.43
C VAL A 37 24.72 6.16 -25.43
N THR A 38 24.22 6.55 -26.61
CA THR A 38 24.17 5.65 -27.76
C THR A 38 25.53 5.65 -28.45
N GLU A 39 26.16 4.49 -28.48
CA GLU A 39 27.40 4.21 -29.22
C GLU A 39 27.38 4.83 -30.62
N VAL A 40 28.34 5.72 -30.87
CA VAL A 40 28.57 6.29 -32.20
C VAL A 40 29.21 5.22 -33.08
N LYS A 41 28.39 4.45 -33.80
CA LYS A 41 28.84 3.73 -34.98
C LYS A 41 29.07 4.72 -36.11
N LYS A 42 30.34 4.81 -36.52
CA LYS A 42 30.85 5.54 -37.70
C LYS A 42 29.96 5.28 -38.93
N ILE A 43 29.53 6.35 -39.59
CA ILE A 43 29.04 6.29 -40.97
C ILE A 43 29.82 7.33 -41.77
N GLY A 44 30.52 6.84 -42.80
CA GLY A 44 31.17 7.64 -43.82
C GLY A 44 30.22 8.09 -44.93
N ASP A 45 30.68 9.09 -45.65
CA ASP A 45 30.18 9.72 -46.89
C ASP A 45 29.16 8.96 -47.75
N LYS A 46 28.07 9.66 -48.14
CA LYS A 46 27.83 10.09 -49.54
C LYS A 46 26.54 10.92 -49.73
N LYS A 47 26.63 11.83 -50.71
CA LYS A 47 25.63 12.72 -51.33
C LYS A 47 24.45 11.95 -51.98
N ASP A 48 23.22 12.50 -51.96
CA ASP A 48 22.62 13.31 -53.05
C ASP A 48 21.09 13.51 -52.92
N ALA A 49 20.67 14.74 -53.25
CA ALA A 49 19.47 15.23 -53.96
C ALA A 49 18.03 14.66 -53.79
N SER A 50 17.11 15.62 -53.55
CA SER A 50 15.88 15.92 -54.33
C SER A 50 14.46 15.80 -53.68
N LYS A 51 13.89 16.98 -53.39
CA LYS A 51 12.57 17.57 -53.70
C LYS A 51 11.21 16.84 -53.49
N SER A 52 10.30 17.63 -52.86
CA SER A 52 8.83 17.77 -53.06
C SER A 52 7.92 16.73 -52.35
N SER A 53 6.75 17.02 -51.78
CA SER A 53 5.81 18.16 -51.83
C SER A 53 4.73 18.09 -50.72
N ALA A 54 4.12 19.26 -50.45
CA ALA A 54 2.73 19.53 -50.01
C ALA A 54 2.17 19.01 -48.68
N SER A 55 1.81 19.96 -47.81
CA SER A 55 1.20 19.84 -46.50
C SER A 55 -0.16 20.57 -46.44
N ALA A 56 -1.15 19.96 -45.77
CA ALA A 56 -2.14 20.53 -44.83
C ALA A 56 -3.34 19.55 -44.64
N PRO A 57 -4.17 19.68 -43.58
CA PRO A 57 -3.83 19.70 -42.16
C PRO A 57 -4.69 18.68 -41.35
N SER A 58 -4.21 18.20 -40.18
CA SER A 58 -5.14 17.64 -39.18
C SER A 58 -4.64 17.82 -37.74
N LYS A 59 -5.48 18.56 -37.00
CA LYS A 59 -5.79 18.61 -35.57
C LYS A 59 -4.77 18.10 -34.54
N SER A 60 -4.33 19.04 -33.72
CA SER A 60 -3.62 18.90 -32.46
C SER A 60 -4.50 18.37 -31.33
N THR A 61 -4.10 17.27 -30.70
CA THR A 61 -4.47 16.91 -29.32
C THR A 61 -3.29 17.19 -28.41
N VAL A 62 -3.50 18.11 -27.48
CA VAL A 62 -2.60 18.46 -26.37
C VAL A 62 -2.67 17.33 -25.35
N ILE A 63 -1.53 16.75 -24.98
CA ILE A 63 -1.37 15.83 -23.85
C ILE A 63 -0.25 16.38 -22.94
N ASP A 64 -0.60 16.38 -21.66
CA ASP A 64 0.00 16.92 -20.43
C ASP A 64 1.33 16.26 -20.01
N PRO A 65 2.40 16.98 -19.60
CA PRO A 65 3.74 16.42 -19.40
C PRO A 65 4.13 16.05 -17.94
N LEU A 66 3.19 15.66 -17.05
CA LEU A 66 3.50 15.37 -15.63
C LEU A 66 3.47 13.90 -15.19
N SER A 67 3.48 12.93 -16.10
CA SER A 67 3.51 11.50 -15.72
C SER A 67 4.68 10.72 -16.34
N SER A 68 5.91 10.91 -15.86
CA SER A 68 6.96 9.88 -15.96
C SER A 68 8.16 10.13 -15.03
N SER A 69 8.28 9.26 -14.02
CA SER A 69 9.50 8.63 -13.46
C SER A 69 10.72 9.50 -13.06
N ASP A 70 10.95 9.53 -11.74
CA ASP A 70 12.09 10.07 -10.98
C ASP A 70 13.38 9.22 -11.13
N PRO A 71 14.56 9.80 -11.47
CA PRO A 71 15.79 9.05 -11.77
C PRO A 71 16.88 9.05 -10.65
N LEU A 72 16.53 9.16 -9.36
CA LEU A 72 17.51 9.30 -8.27
C LEU A 72 17.85 8.04 -7.44
N SER A 73 17.44 6.83 -7.86
CA SER A 73 17.65 5.60 -7.06
C SER A 73 18.77 4.65 -7.53
N VAL A 74 19.76 5.09 -8.31
CA VAL A 74 20.76 4.18 -8.94
C VAL A 74 22.18 4.28 -8.36
N GLY A 75 22.42 5.01 -7.28
CA GLY A 75 23.76 5.09 -6.69
C GLY A 75 23.74 4.89 -5.19
N ILE A 76 23.91 3.65 -4.72
CA ILE A 76 24.51 3.17 -3.45
C ILE A 76 24.04 1.71 -3.33
N ASN A 77 24.83 0.76 -3.85
CA ASN A 77 24.85 -0.65 -3.44
C ASN A 77 25.97 -1.37 -4.20
N ALA A 78 27.20 -1.16 -3.77
CA ALA A 78 28.28 -2.12 -3.95
C ALA A 78 29.27 -1.95 -2.79
N GLU A 79 29.60 -3.07 -2.14
CA GLU A 79 30.69 -3.27 -1.17
C GLU A 79 30.46 -2.82 0.30
N PHE A 80 29.79 -3.66 1.09
CA PHE A 80 30.30 -4.08 2.41
C PHE A 80 29.58 -5.37 2.86
N ASP A 81 30.23 -6.51 2.63
CA ASP A 81 29.83 -7.82 3.14
C ASP A 81 30.48 -8.01 4.53
N GLY A 82 29.67 -8.29 5.55
CA GLY A 82 30.15 -8.38 6.93
C GLY A 82 29.01 -8.57 7.93
N LEU A 83 28.40 -9.76 7.92
CA LEU A 83 27.45 -10.19 8.95
C LEU A 83 28.16 -11.01 10.04
N ASP A 84 27.89 -10.61 11.29
CA ASP A 84 28.44 -11.11 12.57
C ASP A 84 27.78 -12.44 13.02
N PRO A 85 28.50 -13.41 13.63
CA PRO A 85 28.05 -14.80 13.84
C PRO A 85 27.02 -15.04 14.96
N LEU A 86 26.57 -14.02 15.69
CA LEU A 86 25.66 -14.19 16.84
C LEU A 86 24.15 -14.12 16.48
N SER A 87 23.82 -13.69 15.26
CA SER A 87 22.44 -13.54 14.79
C SER A 87 21.72 -14.87 14.50
N ARG A 88 22.45 -15.99 14.53
CA ARG A 88 21.95 -17.30 14.07
C ARG A 88 21.29 -18.17 15.14
N ILE A 89 21.32 -17.76 16.42
CA ILE A 89 20.92 -18.63 17.54
C ILE A 89 19.58 -18.22 18.22
N MET A 90 19.07 -17.01 18.03
CA MET A 90 17.90 -16.50 18.79
C MET A 90 16.54 -16.51 18.07
N LYS A 91 16.32 -17.34 17.04
CA LYS A 91 14.99 -17.50 16.41
C LYS A 91 14.52 -18.97 16.38
N GLY A 92 14.77 -19.69 17.46
CA GLY A 92 13.95 -20.85 17.85
C GLY A 92 12.91 -20.39 18.88
N ASP A 93 11.68 -20.86 18.71
CA ASP A 93 10.52 -20.73 19.61
C ASP A 93 9.77 -19.38 19.68
N SER A 94 8.69 -19.28 18.90
CA SER A 94 7.32 -19.00 19.39
C SER A 94 6.33 -18.81 18.22
N ALA A 95 5.13 -19.39 18.37
CA ALA A 95 4.08 -19.50 17.36
C ALA A 95 3.43 -18.15 16.95
N PRO A 96 2.87 -18.01 15.72
CA PRO A 96 2.14 -16.81 15.33
C PRO A 96 0.61 -16.99 15.33
N ALA A 97 -0.06 -15.93 15.80
CA ALA A 97 -1.45 -15.62 15.54
C ALA A 97 -1.62 -15.01 14.14
N ALA A 98 -2.79 -15.27 13.53
CA ALA A 98 -3.16 -14.94 12.17
C ALA A 98 -3.37 -13.43 11.92
N LYS A 99 -2.82 -12.92 10.81
CA LYS A 99 -3.32 -11.76 10.03
C LYS A 99 -2.81 -11.84 8.57
N SER A 100 -3.77 -11.99 7.64
CA SER A 100 -3.87 -11.39 6.29
C SER A 100 -2.58 -11.11 5.49
N ASN A 101 -2.26 -11.95 4.49
CA ASN A 101 -1.29 -11.67 3.43
C ASN A 101 -1.96 -11.54 2.05
N ARG A 102 -1.89 -10.32 1.47
CA ARG A 102 -2.20 -9.99 0.07
C ARG A 102 -0.91 -9.87 -0.77
N SER A 103 0.15 -10.60 -0.42
CA SER A 103 1.47 -10.43 -1.03
C SER A 103 2.28 -11.72 -1.09
N ASP A 104 1.72 -12.78 -1.68
CA ASP A 104 2.47 -14.00 -2.03
C ASP A 104 2.06 -14.49 -3.44
N ARG A 105 2.17 -13.61 -4.45
CA ARG A 105 1.93 -13.97 -5.87
C ARG A 105 3.22 -14.29 -6.64
N LEU A 106 4.38 -14.35 -6.00
CA LEU A 106 5.67 -14.59 -6.70
C LEU A 106 6.63 -15.42 -5.85
N LYS A 107 6.27 -16.69 -5.56
CA LYS A 107 7.20 -17.80 -5.24
C LYS A 107 6.42 -19.10 -5.00
N ALA A 108 5.86 -19.64 -6.07
CA ALA A 108 5.43 -21.03 -6.17
C ALA A 108 5.60 -21.50 -7.62
N GLN A 109 6.82 -21.38 -8.13
CA GLN A 109 7.24 -22.01 -9.39
C GLN A 109 8.51 -22.80 -9.10
N SER A 110 8.32 -23.98 -8.53
CA SER A 110 9.20 -25.13 -8.69
C SER A 110 8.59 -26.28 -7.89
N VAL A 111 7.79 -27.10 -8.58
CA VAL A 111 7.58 -28.56 -8.45
C VAL A 111 6.18 -28.88 -9.01
N ASP A 112 6.16 -29.83 -9.96
CA ASP A 112 5.02 -30.41 -10.70
C ASP A 112 4.39 -29.60 -11.85
N GLU A 113 5.20 -29.33 -12.88
CA GLU A 113 4.69 -29.23 -14.25
C GLU A 113 4.61 -30.62 -14.90
N THR A 114 3.51 -31.33 -14.70
CA THR A 114 2.92 -32.30 -15.66
C THR A 114 1.54 -32.74 -15.16
N ASP A 115 0.51 -31.90 -15.30
CA ASP A 115 -0.84 -32.42 -15.56
C ASP A 115 -1.63 -31.37 -16.37
N GLY A 116 -2.01 -31.73 -17.59
CA GLY A 116 -2.79 -30.87 -18.47
C GLY A 116 -4.24 -30.83 -18.00
N GLY A 117 -4.67 -29.70 -17.42
CA GLY A 117 -6.04 -29.52 -16.94
C GLY A 117 -6.49 -28.07 -16.69
N ASP A 118 -5.59 -27.11 -16.51
CA ASP A 118 -5.98 -25.72 -16.16
C ASP A 118 -6.09 -24.82 -17.39
N ASN A 119 -7.15 -25.01 -18.17
CA ASN A 119 -7.64 -24.02 -19.15
C ASN A 119 -9.13 -23.70 -18.89
N LEU A 120 -9.49 -23.56 -17.62
CA LEU A 120 -10.77 -22.99 -17.18
C LEU A 120 -10.51 -21.49 -16.94
N GLY A 121 -11.22 -20.61 -17.66
CA GLY A 121 -10.92 -19.17 -17.70
C GLY A 121 -10.99 -18.45 -16.34
N GLU A 122 -10.50 -17.21 -16.27
CA GLU A 122 -10.36 -16.40 -15.04
C GLU A 122 -11.66 -16.22 -14.22
N THR A 123 -12.84 -16.48 -14.81
CA THR A 123 -14.15 -16.39 -14.15
C THR A 123 -14.61 -17.66 -13.43
N PHE A 124 -13.89 -18.77 -13.52
CA PHE A 124 -14.26 -20.03 -12.84
C PHE A 124 -13.48 -20.18 -11.53
N GLU A 125 -14.17 -20.11 -10.38
CA GLU A 125 -13.55 -20.33 -9.07
C GLU A 125 -13.01 -21.77 -8.95
N PRO A 126 -11.70 -21.96 -8.69
CA PRO A 126 -11.12 -23.29 -8.50
C PRO A 126 -11.65 -23.99 -7.25
N TRP A 127 -11.78 -25.33 -7.32
CA TRP A 127 -12.23 -26.16 -6.20
C TRP A 127 -11.35 -26.02 -4.95
N SER A 128 -10.05 -25.72 -5.12
CA SER A 128 -9.09 -25.54 -4.04
C SER A 128 -9.45 -24.40 -3.09
N LEU A 129 -9.98 -23.28 -3.62
CA LEU A 129 -10.42 -22.14 -2.81
C LEU A 129 -11.69 -22.49 -2.02
N LYS A 130 -12.67 -23.13 -2.67
CA LYS A 130 -13.90 -23.60 -2.02
C LYS A 130 -13.62 -24.62 -0.92
N LYS A 131 -12.65 -25.53 -1.14
CA LYS A 131 -12.17 -26.48 -0.13
C LYS A 131 -11.69 -25.79 1.14
N ALA A 132 -10.84 -24.76 1.02
CA ALA A 132 -10.35 -24.02 2.17
C ALA A 132 -11.50 -23.33 2.93
N GLY A 133 -12.47 -22.76 2.20
CA GLY A 133 -13.69 -22.20 2.78
C GLY A 133 -14.51 -23.24 3.57
N ILE A 134 -14.78 -24.40 2.99
CA ILE A 134 -15.56 -25.48 3.61
C ILE A 134 -14.90 -25.96 4.92
N LEU A 135 -13.59 -26.20 4.90
CA LEU A 135 -12.86 -26.69 6.09
C LEU A 135 -12.85 -25.67 7.25
N SER A 136 -12.91 -24.37 6.93
CA SER A 136 -12.96 -23.30 7.94
C SER A 136 -14.35 -23.10 8.56
N VAL A 137 -15.42 -23.30 7.78
CA VAL A 137 -16.81 -23.02 8.19
C VAL A 137 -17.45 -24.21 8.88
N TYR A 138 -17.24 -25.42 8.36
CA TYR A 138 -17.93 -26.63 8.83
C TYR A 138 -17.06 -27.39 9.83
N THR A 139 -16.97 -26.84 11.04
CA THR A 139 -16.23 -27.41 12.19
C THR A 139 -17.20 -28.04 13.19
N THR A 140 -16.71 -28.95 14.04
CA THR A 140 -17.53 -29.61 15.06
C THR A 140 -16.77 -29.81 16.37
N SER A 141 -17.49 -29.70 17.49
CA SER A 141 -17.05 -30.07 18.83
C SER A 141 -17.63 -31.42 19.27
N GLU A 142 -18.45 -32.06 18.44
CA GLU A 142 -19.04 -33.37 18.69
C GLU A 142 -18.02 -34.50 18.47
N LYS A 143 -18.24 -35.59 19.20
CA LYS A 143 -17.38 -36.77 19.21
C LYS A 143 -17.56 -37.58 17.92
N LEU A 144 -16.54 -37.60 17.07
CA LEU A 144 -16.54 -38.29 15.78
C LEU A 144 -16.15 -39.77 15.94
N SER A 145 -16.53 -40.62 14.99
CA SER A 145 -16.09 -42.01 14.93
C SER A 145 -15.52 -42.39 13.56
N ILE A 146 -14.57 -43.32 13.56
CA ILE A 146 -13.97 -43.91 12.36
C ILE A 146 -14.00 -45.42 12.51
N THR A 147 -14.62 -46.11 11.55
CA THR A 147 -14.63 -47.57 11.48
C THR A 147 -13.70 -48.01 10.35
N THR A 148 -12.48 -48.44 10.68
CA THR A 148 -11.49 -48.90 9.69
C THR A 148 -10.68 -50.07 10.23
N SER A 149 -10.25 -50.97 9.34
CA SER A 149 -9.42 -52.13 9.73
C SER A 149 -7.91 -51.87 9.53
N PHE A 150 -7.51 -50.65 9.19
CA PHE A 150 -6.13 -50.30 8.81
C PHE A 150 -5.42 -49.37 9.79
N LEU A 151 -6.12 -48.86 10.81
CA LEU A 151 -5.54 -48.03 11.87
C LEU A 151 -5.29 -48.88 13.13
N SER A 152 -4.05 -48.91 13.62
CA SER A 152 -3.68 -49.54 14.90
C SER A 152 -3.77 -48.53 16.05
N ALA A 153 -4.42 -48.91 17.16
CA ALA A 153 -4.46 -48.09 18.37
C ALA A 153 -3.14 -48.18 19.14
N THR A 154 -2.23 -47.23 18.93
CA THR A 154 -0.98 -47.13 19.69
C THR A 154 -1.10 -46.32 21.00
N ASP A 155 -2.26 -45.71 21.29
CA ASP A 155 -2.37 -44.70 22.36
C ASP A 155 -3.21 -45.10 23.59
N GLN A 156 -3.40 -46.40 23.89
CA GLN A 156 -4.09 -46.84 25.12
C GLN A 156 -3.28 -47.72 26.08
N GLU A 157 -1.99 -47.97 25.84
CA GLU A 157 -1.13 -48.63 26.83
C GLU A 157 -0.39 -47.63 27.70
N ASN A 158 -1.07 -47.14 28.74
CA ASN A 158 -0.44 -46.68 29.96
C ASN A 158 -1.45 -46.82 31.11
N VAL A 159 -1.49 -48.00 31.76
CA VAL A 159 -1.81 -48.22 33.19
C VAL A 159 -1.60 -49.72 33.54
N VAL A 160 -0.52 -49.98 34.27
CA VAL A 160 -0.33 -51.01 35.34
C VAL A 160 -0.01 -52.49 34.98
N ILE A 161 1.30 -52.76 34.83
CA ILE A 161 2.19 -53.74 35.51
C ILE A 161 1.66 -55.16 35.87
N LYS A 162 2.33 -56.23 35.38
CA LYS A 162 3.16 -57.20 36.18
C LYS A 162 3.72 -58.40 35.37
N THR A 163 5.05 -58.39 35.22
CA THR A 163 6.02 -59.49 35.34
C THR A 163 5.57 -60.95 35.12
N GLN A 164 6.20 -61.65 34.15
CA GLN A 164 7.00 -62.88 34.40
C GLN A 164 7.81 -63.34 33.16
N THR A 165 9.12 -63.43 33.39
CA THR A 165 10.15 -64.41 32.97
C THR A 165 10.12 -65.13 31.61
N GLN A 166 11.30 -65.04 30.98
CA GLN A 166 11.88 -65.79 29.86
C GLN A 166 11.58 -67.31 29.81
N SER A 167 11.37 -67.85 28.61
CA SER A 167 11.95 -69.14 28.21
C SER A 167 12.01 -69.28 26.68
N ALA A 168 13.10 -69.88 26.19
CA ALA A 168 13.37 -70.16 24.79
C ALA A 168 12.46 -71.26 24.24
N GLY A 169 11.93 -71.08 23.01
CA GLY A 169 11.00 -71.99 22.35
C GLY A 169 11.29 -72.17 20.84
N THR A 170 10.99 -73.37 20.35
CA THR A 170 11.54 -74.08 19.19
C THR A 170 11.02 -73.68 17.79
N VAL A 171 11.48 -74.36 16.73
CA VAL A 171 11.09 -74.18 15.30
C VAL A 171 9.57 -74.19 15.06
N SER A 172 8.78 -74.78 15.96
CA SER A 172 7.31 -74.71 15.96
C SER A 172 6.77 -73.29 16.17
N ASP A 173 7.45 -72.45 16.97
CA ASP A 173 7.03 -71.06 17.24
C ASP A 173 7.34 -70.13 16.07
N LYS A 174 8.27 -70.50 15.19
CA LYS A 174 8.53 -69.80 13.92
C LYS A 174 7.51 -70.16 12.84
N VAL A 175 7.00 -71.39 12.84
CA VAL A 175 5.90 -71.79 11.95
C VAL A 175 4.58 -71.23 12.45
N LYS A 176 4.36 -71.20 13.77
CA LYS A 176 3.19 -70.57 14.39
C LYS A 176 3.19 -69.04 14.22
N ASN A 177 4.33 -68.36 14.39
CA ASN A 177 4.45 -66.94 14.03
C ASN A 177 4.25 -66.68 12.52
N ARG A 178 4.62 -67.61 11.63
CA ARG A 178 4.34 -67.47 10.19
C ARG A 178 2.89 -67.76 9.83
N LEU A 179 2.21 -68.63 10.58
CA LEU A 179 0.79 -68.92 10.42
C LEU A 179 -0.08 -67.80 11.03
N GLU A 180 0.30 -67.26 12.18
CA GLU A 180 -0.31 -66.07 12.80
C GLU A 180 -0.08 -64.82 11.93
N GLN A 181 1.08 -64.69 11.28
CA GLN A 181 1.31 -63.67 10.24
C GLN A 181 0.54 -63.92 8.94
N LEU A 182 0.03 -65.13 8.69
CA LEU A 182 -0.84 -65.42 7.54
C LEU A 182 -2.33 -65.23 7.90
N ASP A 183 -2.74 -65.53 9.13
CA ASP A 183 -4.08 -65.23 9.67
C ASP A 183 -4.32 -63.70 9.81
N ASP A 184 -3.29 -62.92 10.17
CA ASP A 184 -3.35 -61.45 10.20
C ASP A 184 -3.63 -60.82 8.81
N PHE A 185 -3.45 -61.57 7.71
CA PHE A 185 -3.73 -61.08 6.36
C PHE A 185 -5.17 -61.31 5.88
N GLU A 186 -5.94 -62.21 6.51
CA GLU A 186 -7.29 -62.57 6.05
C GLU A 186 -8.44 -62.03 6.92
N GLU A 187 -8.26 -61.71 8.20
CA GLU A 187 -9.36 -61.22 9.04
C GLU A 187 -8.97 -60.05 9.95
N GLY A 188 -8.84 -58.85 9.36
CA GLY A 188 -8.66 -57.62 10.12
C GLY A 188 -9.92 -57.29 10.93
N SER A 189 -9.86 -57.46 12.26
CA SER A 189 -10.89 -56.98 13.18
C SER A 189 -11.30 -55.54 12.81
N VAL A 190 -12.56 -55.35 12.44
CA VAL A 190 -13.12 -54.03 12.19
C VAL A 190 -13.14 -53.30 13.54
N LYS A 191 -12.19 -52.38 13.76
CA LYS A 191 -12.11 -51.60 14.99
C LYS A 191 -12.86 -50.28 14.81
N GLU A 192 -13.87 -50.07 15.65
CA GLU A 192 -14.60 -48.80 15.74
C GLU A 192 -13.84 -47.86 16.69
N MET A 193 -13.21 -46.83 16.13
CA MET A 193 -12.60 -45.76 16.92
C MET A 193 -13.69 -44.73 17.23
N LEU A 194 -14.20 -44.76 18.45
CA LEU A 194 -15.23 -43.84 18.94
C LEU A 194 -14.58 -42.63 19.61
N ASN A 195 -15.30 -41.50 19.66
CA ASN A 195 -14.96 -40.33 20.47
C ASN A 195 -13.72 -39.52 20.03
N LEU A 196 -13.47 -39.40 18.73
CA LEU A 196 -12.40 -38.58 18.16
C LEU A 196 -12.77 -37.10 18.18
N SER A 197 -11.79 -36.23 18.49
CA SER A 197 -11.92 -34.78 18.25
C SER A 197 -11.81 -34.47 16.74
N GLN A 198 -12.17 -33.27 16.31
CA GLN A 198 -11.99 -32.84 14.91
C GLN A 198 -10.53 -32.96 14.46
N GLN A 199 -9.57 -32.56 15.31
CA GLN A 199 -8.14 -32.63 14.98
C GLN A 199 -7.65 -34.07 14.91
N ASP A 200 -8.11 -34.93 15.83
CA ASP A 200 -7.79 -36.36 15.80
C ASP A 200 -8.39 -37.03 14.58
N TYR A 201 -9.61 -36.67 14.19
CA TYR A 201 -10.25 -37.18 12.97
C TYR A 201 -9.44 -36.82 11.73
N VAL A 202 -9.06 -35.55 11.56
CA VAL A 202 -8.22 -35.11 10.42
C VAL A 202 -6.90 -35.87 10.39
N LYS A 203 -6.21 -35.96 11.53
CA LYS A 203 -4.95 -36.71 11.66
C LYS A 203 -5.12 -38.18 11.25
N ARG A 204 -6.20 -38.83 11.65
CA ARG A 204 -6.48 -40.24 11.27
C ARG A 204 -6.78 -40.40 9.78
N ILE A 205 -7.45 -39.43 9.16
CA ILE A 205 -7.64 -39.42 7.70
C ILE A 205 -6.30 -39.20 6.98
N GLU A 206 -5.41 -38.35 7.50
CA GLU A 206 -4.05 -38.18 6.98
C GLU A 206 -3.21 -39.46 7.11
N GLU A 207 -3.27 -40.15 8.25
CA GLU A 207 -2.64 -41.46 8.46
C GLU A 207 -3.15 -42.51 7.46
N LEU A 208 -4.45 -42.51 7.11
CA LEU A 208 -4.99 -43.36 6.04
C LEU A 208 -4.43 -43.00 4.67
N ASN A 209 -4.22 -41.72 4.37
CA ASN A 209 -3.61 -41.26 3.12
C ASN A 209 -2.12 -41.66 3.03
N GLU A 210 -1.38 -41.55 4.13
CA GLU A 210 0.01 -42.03 4.21
C GLU A 210 0.10 -43.55 4.09
N ALA A 211 -0.82 -44.29 4.73
CA ALA A 211 -0.92 -45.74 4.61
C ALA A 211 -1.25 -46.17 3.18
N LEU A 212 -2.10 -45.41 2.47
CA LEU A 212 -2.40 -45.61 1.05
C LEU A 212 -1.14 -45.46 0.20
N LYS A 213 -0.40 -44.36 0.37
CA LYS A 213 0.86 -44.10 -0.37
C LYS A 213 1.91 -45.16 -0.07
N THR A 214 2.12 -45.50 1.21
CA THR A 214 3.08 -46.54 1.64
C THR A 214 2.72 -47.90 1.05
N ALA A 215 1.43 -48.27 1.05
CA ALA A 215 0.97 -49.52 0.42
C ALA A 215 1.13 -49.49 -1.11
N TRP A 216 1.00 -48.32 -1.73
CA TRP A 216 1.25 -48.12 -3.16
C TRP A 216 2.74 -48.27 -3.49
N ASP A 217 3.63 -47.64 -2.73
CA ASP A 217 5.08 -47.68 -2.93
C ASP A 217 5.66 -49.08 -2.66
N SER A 218 5.05 -49.83 -1.74
CA SER A 218 5.39 -51.23 -1.45
C SER A 218 4.78 -52.25 -2.44
N ASP A 219 4.23 -51.79 -3.57
CA ASP A 219 3.55 -52.62 -4.58
C ASP A 219 2.33 -53.44 -4.09
N HIS A 220 1.83 -53.17 -2.89
CA HIS A 220 0.65 -53.81 -2.30
C HIS A 220 -0.68 -53.22 -2.83
N ARG A 221 -0.91 -53.36 -4.14
CA ARG A 221 -2.02 -52.72 -4.87
C ARG A 221 -3.42 -53.11 -4.38
N VAL A 222 -3.59 -54.36 -3.94
CA VAL A 222 -4.87 -54.84 -3.37
C VAL A 222 -5.14 -54.16 -2.03
N LYS A 223 -4.10 -53.95 -1.21
CA LYS A 223 -4.20 -53.23 0.06
C LYS A 223 -4.56 -51.76 -0.18
N ALA A 224 -3.94 -51.11 -1.16
CA ALA A 224 -4.28 -49.74 -1.56
C ALA A 224 -5.75 -49.61 -2.02
N LEU A 225 -6.24 -50.54 -2.85
CA LEU A 225 -7.65 -50.58 -3.26
C LEU A 225 -8.61 -50.79 -2.06
N LYS A 226 -8.26 -51.68 -1.12
CA LYS A 226 -9.05 -51.88 0.11
C LYS A 226 -9.12 -50.60 0.96
N ILE A 227 -8.01 -49.85 1.08
CA ILE A 227 -7.98 -48.56 1.80
C ILE A 227 -8.90 -47.53 1.11
N ALA A 228 -8.85 -47.41 -0.22
CA ALA A 228 -9.72 -46.50 -0.98
C ALA A 228 -11.22 -46.85 -0.83
N ILE A 229 -11.55 -48.14 -0.83
CA ILE A 229 -12.92 -48.63 -0.56
C ILE A 229 -13.35 -48.24 0.86
N GLN A 230 -12.50 -48.44 1.88
CA GLN A 230 -12.82 -48.06 3.25
C GLN A 230 -13.00 -46.55 3.42
N CYS A 231 -12.15 -45.74 2.80
CA CYS A 231 -12.31 -44.28 2.79
C CYS A 231 -13.66 -43.88 2.19
N SER A 232 -14.05 -44.49 1.06
CA SER A 232 -15.35 -44.23 0.43
C SER A 232 -16.54 -44.66 1.28
N LYS A 233 -16.41 -45.73 2.08
CA LYS A 233 -17.46 -46.17 3.02
C LYS A 233 -17.74 -45.14 4.11
N LEU A 234 -16.71 -44.40 4.54
CA LEU A 234 -16.89 -43.35 5.54
C LEU A 234 -17.87 -42.27 5.04
N LEU A 235 -17.97 -42.02 3.72
CA LEU A 235 -18.92 -41.05 3.16
C LEU A 235 -20.40 -41.47 3.26
N ALA A 236 -20.68 -42.76 3.52
CA ALA A 236 -22.03 -43.24 3.78
C ALA A 236 -22.51 -42.91 5.20
N ASP A 237 -21.58 -42.65 6.12
CA ASP A 237 -21.89 -42.37 7.52
C ASP A 237 -22.18 -40.88 7.77
N ILE A 238 -23.38 -40.61 8.27
CA ILE A 238 -23.93 -39.29 8.65
C ILE A 238 -24.03 -39.09 10.17
N SER A 239 -23.27 -39.85 10.95
CA SER A 239 -23.24 -39.78 12.43
C SER A 239 -23.09 -38.35 12.98
N VAL A 240 -22.28 -37.50 12.33
CA VAL A 240 -22.13 -36.08 12.66
C VAL A 240 -22.43 -35.23 11.41
N ILE A 241 -23.70 -34.87 11.25
CA ILE A 241 -24.21 -34.14 10.09
C ILE A 241 -23.52 -32.78 9.84
N PRO A 242 -23.28 -31.91 10.86
CA PRO A 242 -22.66 -30.60 10.64
C PRO A 242 -21.22 -30.66 10.08
N PHE A 243 -20.51 -31.76 10.31
CA PHE A 243 -19.12 -31.95 9.85
C PHE A 243 -19.04 -32.64 8.48
N TYR A 244 -20.17 -33.10 7.94
CA TYR A 244 -20.22 -33.86 6.68
C TYR A 244 -19.54 -33.13 5.50
N PRO A 245 -19.70 -31.81 5.28
CA PRO A 245 -19.01 -31.10 4.20
C PRO A 245 -17.48 -31.21 4.30
N SER A 246 -16.92 -31.05 5.50
CA SER A 246 -15.48 -31.16 5.75
C SER A 246 -14.97 -32.60 5.59
N LYS A 247 -15.73 -33.56 6.12
CA LYS A 247 -15.47 -35.00 5.95
C LYS A 247 -15.43 -35.39 4.48
N PHE A 248 -16.38 -34.91 3.68
CA PHE A 248 -16.42 -35.14 2.24
C PHE A 248 -15.13 -34.69 1.56
N VAL A 249 -14.71 -33.44 1.78
CA VAL A 249 -13.53 -32.88 1.13
C VAL A 249 -12.27 -33.69 1.45
N LEU A 250 -12.03 -34.00 2.73
CA LEU A 250 -10.86 -34.76 3.17
C LEU A 250 -10.78 -36.16 2.55
N ILE A 251 -11.91 -36.87 2.51
CA ILE A 251 -11.95 -38.23 1.93
C ILE A 251 -11.79 -38.19 0.42
N THR A 252 -12.42 -37.23 -0.26
CA THR A 252 -12.31 -37.11 -1.72
C THR A 252 -10.88 -36.81 -2.19
N ASP A 253 -10.05 -36.14 -1.39
CA ASP A 253 -8.62 -35.95 -1.69
C ASP A 253 -7.83 -37.28 -1.71
N ILE A 254 -8.17 -38.20 -0.80
CA ILE A 254 -7.55 -39.54 -0.76
C ILE A 254 -7.96 -40.32 -2.01
N LEU A 255 -9.23 -40.23 -2.41
CA LEU A 255 -9.73 -40.88 -3.62
C LEU A 255 -9.09 -40.31 -4.88
N ASP A 256 -8.92 -38.99 -4.97
CA ASP A 256 -8.22 -38.34 -6.09
C ASP A 256 -6.74 -38.72 -6.12
N THR A 257 -6.10 -38.86 -4.96
CA THR A 257 -4.72 -39.37 -4.86
C THR A 257 -4.65 -40.81 -5.37
N PHE A 258 -5.57 -41.67 -4.96
CA PHE A 258 -5.66 -43.04 -5.48
C PHE A 258 -5.88 -43.07 -7.00
N GLY A 259 -6.79 -42.25 -7.52
CA GLY A 259 -7.07 -42.13 -8.95
C GLY A 259 -5.85 -41.71 -9.76
N ARG A 260 -5.10 -40.70 -9.30
CA ARG A 260 -3.83 -40.26 -9.92
C ARG A 260 -2.78 -41.37 -9.92
N LEU A 261 -2.56 -42.01 -8.78
CA LEU A 261 -1.61 -43.12 -8.65
C LEU A 261 -1.91 -44.26 -9.64
N VAL A 262 -3.19 -44.63 -9.80
CA VAL A 262 -3.60 -45.64 -10.80
C VAL A 262 -3.37 -45.15 -12.22
N TYR A 263 -3.69 -43.90 -12.52
CA TYR A 263 -3.48 -43.28 -13.83
C TYR A 263 -2.00 -43.24 -14.22
N ASP A 264 -1.12 -42.77 -13.32
CA ASP A 264 0.33 -42.68 -13.56
C ASP A 264 0.94 -44.05 -13.84
N ARG A 265 0.50 -45.08 -13.11
CA ARG A 265 0.92 -46.45 -13.37
C ARG A 265 0.47 -46.97 -14.73
N LEU A 266 -0.76 -46.66 -15.14
CA LEU A 266 -1.25 -47.04 -16.48
C LEU A 266 -0.43 -46.33 -17.57
N LEU A 267 -0.06 -45.08 -17.33
CA LEU A 267 0.81 -44.30 -18.21
C LEU A 267 2.22 -44.90 -18.29
N ASP A 268 2.85 -45.23 -17.16
CA ASP A 268 4.17 -45.86 -17.10
C ASP A 268 4.19 -47.21 -17.84
N LYS A 269 3.12 -48.00 -17.67
CA LYS A 269 2.95 -49.28 -18.39
C LYS A 269 2.75 -49.10 -19.89
N ALA A 270 2.02 -48.05 -20.30
CA ALA A 270 1.85 -47.72 -21.70
C ALA A 270 3.18 -47.26 -22.33
N GLN A 271 3.98 -46.47 -21.61
CA GLN A 271 5.28 -45.96 -22.08
C GLN A 271 6.35 -47.06 -22.16
N SER A 272 6.38 -47.99 -21.20
CA SER A 272 7.34 -49.10 -21.14
C SER A 272 7.09 -50.21 -22.17
N SER A 273 5.87 -50.29 -22.71
CA SER A 273 5.48 -51.33 -23.67
C SER A 273 5.62 -50.90 -25.14
N LEU A 274 6.07 -49.67 -25.42
CA LEU A 274 6.33 -49.16 -26.77
C LEU A 274 7.74 -49.55 -27.24
N PRO A 275 7.90 -50.24 -28.39
CA PRO A 275 9.22 -50.64 -28.91
C PRO A 275 9.96 -49.42 -29.49
N GLY A 276 10.72 -48.72 -28.64
CA GLY A 276 11.60 -47.61 -29.02
C GLY A 276 11.71 -46.55 -27.93
N ARG A 277 12.92 -46.36 -27.37
CA ARG A 277 13.20 -45.61 -26.13
C ARG A 277 13.01 -44.08 -26.20
N SER A 278 12.18 -43.52 -27.10
CA SER A 278 12.10 -42.04 -27.25
C SER A 278 10.82 -41.47 -27.89
N LEU A 279 9.64 -42.00 -27.58
CA LEU A 279 8.39 -41.26 -27.79
C LEU A 279 7.60 -41.27 -26.48
N LYS A 280 7.74 -40.20 -25.68
CA LYS A 280 6.80 -39.94 -24.59
C LYS A 280 5.41 -39.76 -25.22
N LEU A 281 4.41 -40.50 -24.73
CA LEU A 281 3.01 -40.29 -25.13
C LEU A 281 2.67 -38.80 -24.97
N SER A 282 2.03 -38.21 -25.99
CA SER A 282 1.64 -36.80 -25.94
C SER A 282 0.63 -36.56 -24.80
N ALA A 283 0.52 -35.31 -24.31
CA ALA A 283 -0.40 -34.97 -23.22
C ALA A 283 -1.89 -35.28 -23.54
N ASN A 284 -2.24 -35.46 -24.82
CA ASN A 284 -3.59 -35.79 -25.32
C ASN A 284 -3.55 -37.03 -26.24
N PHE A 285 -2.93 -38.13 -25.80
CA PHE A 285 -2.89 -39.38 -26.58
C PHE A 285 -4.30 -39.95 -26.83
N THR A 286 -4.50 -40.57 -28.00
CA THR A 286 -5.77 -41.26 -28.36
C THR A 286 -5.70 -42.75 -28.04
N SER A 287 -6.86 -43.41 -27.83
CA SER A 287 -6.93 -44.85 -27.48
C SER A 287 -6.14 -45.75 -28.45
N ASP A 288 -6.05 -45.39 -29.72
CA ASP A 288 -5.33 -46.18 -30.74
C ASP A 288 -3.79 -46.21 -30.55
N GLU A 289 -3.23 -45.25 -29.80
CA GLU A 289 -1.78 -45.15 -29.51
C GLU A 289 -1.36 -45.94 -28.26
N VAL A 290 -2.33 -46.54 -27.55
CA VAL A 290 -2.10 -47.24 -26.28
C VAL A 290 -1.87 -48.74 -26.52
N PRO A 291 -0.78 -49.34 -26.01
CA PRO A 291 -0.53 -50.78 -26.13
C PRO A 291 -1.62 -51.65 -25.49
N GLU A 292 -1.94 -52.80 -26.10
CA GLU A 292 -3.01 -53.69 -25.63
C GLU A 292 -2.78 -54.19 -24.19
N ALA A 293 -1.53 -54.41 -23.77
CA ALA A 293 -1.20 -54.80 -22.40
C ALA A 293 -1.60 -53.73 -21.34
N ALA A 294 -1.53 -52.45 -21.70
CA ALA A 294 -2.00 -51.35 -20.85
C ALA A 294 -3.54 -51.27 -20.86
N LYS A 295 -4.19 -51.51 -22.00
CA LYS A 295 -5.66 -51.60 -22.12
C LYS A 295 -6.24 -52.73 -21.28
N GLU A 296 -5.65 -53.92 -21.33
CA GLU A 296 -6.04 -55.06 -20.49
C GLU A 296 -5.86 -54.77 -19.01
N THR A 297 -4.74 -54.14 -18.63
CA THR A 297 -4.52 -53.72 -17.23
C THR A 297 -5.58 -52.70 -16.78
N CYS A 298 -6.00 -51.79 -17.66
CA CYS A 298 -7.06 -50.82 -17.41
C CYS A 298 -8.44 -51.50 -17.25
N ARG A 299 -8.82 -52.40 -18.17
CA ARG A 299 -10.05 -53.21 -18.06
C ARG A 299 -10.09 -54.01 -16.76
N ASN A 300 -8.96 -54.59 -16.35
CA ASN A 300 -8.84 -55.33 -15.08
C ASN A 300 -9.11 -54.46 -13.85
N TRP A 301 -8.73 -53.19 -13.86
CA TRP A 301 -9.10 -52.26 -12.79
C TRP A 301 -10.60 -52.00 -12.76
N PHE A 302 -11.22 -51.75 -13.92
CA PHE A 302 -12.67 -51.55 -14.00
C PHE A 302 -13.47 -52.80 -13.61
N PHE A 303 -13.04 -54.00 -13.98
CA PHE A 303 -13.69 -55.24 -13.52
C PHE A 303 -13.60 -55.42 -12.00
N LYS A 304 -12.47 -55.06 -11.38
CA LYS A 304 -12.31 -55.09 -9.92
C LYS A 304 -13.16 -54.05 -9.20
N ILE A 305 -13.42 -52.91 -9.83
CA ILE A 305 -14.31 -51.88 -9.28
C ILE A 305 -15.77 -52.28 -9.44
N ALA A 306 -16.14 -52.82 -10.61
CA ALA A 306 -17.50 -53.29 -10.89
C ALA A 306 -17.93 -54.44 -9.97
N SER A 307 -16.98 -55.24 -9.45
CA SER A 307 -17.26 -56.33 -8.49
C SER A 307 -17.47 -55.87 -7.05
N ILE A 308 -17.31 -54.59 -6.74
CA ILE A 308 -17.67 -54.00 -5.44
C ILE A 308 -19.19 -54.03 -5.28
N ARG A 309 -19.67 -54.69 -4.22
CA ARG A 309 -21.10 -54.89 -3.95
C ARG A 309 -21.82 -53.63 -3.47
N GLU A 310 -21.16 -52.81 -2.66
CA GLU A 310 -21.74 -51.60 -2.08
C GLU A 310 -21.75 -50.44 -3.08
N LEU A 311 -22.88 -49.76 -3.20
CA LEU A 311 -23.09 -48.69 -4.20
C LEU A 311 -22.16 -47.49 -4.00
N ILE A 312 -22.06 -46.96 -2.77
CA ILE A 312 -21.29 -45.74 -2.47
C ILE A 312 -19.79 -45.93 -2.77
N PRO A 313 -19.11 -46.97 -2.23
CA PRO A 313 -17.70 -47.20 -2.56
C PRO A 313 -17.46 -47.47 -4.04
N ARG A 314 -18.36 -48.20 -4.69
CA ARG A 314 -18.27 -48.45 -6.13
C ARG A 314 -18.34 -47.13 -6.92
N LEU A 315 -19.33 -46.28 -6.63
CA LEU A 315 -19.53 -45.01 -7.32
C LEU A 315 -18.31 -44.09 -7.19
N TYR A 316 -17.81 -43.87 -5.96
CA TYR A 316 -16.72 -42.94 -5.69
C TYR A 316 -15.38 -43.42 -6.25
N VAL A 317 -15.05 -44.71 -6.08
CA VAL A 317 -13.81 -45.28 -6.64
C VAL A 317 -13.86 -45.31 -8.16
N GLU A 318 -15.01 -45.63 -8.75
CA GLU A 318 -15.18 -45.59 -10.21
C GLU A 318 -15.06 -44.17 -10.77
N ALA A 319 -15.65 -43.18 -10.09
CA ALA A 319 -15.51 -41.78 -10.47
C ALA A 319 -14.06 -41.29 -10.33
N ALA A 320 -13.33 -41.67 -9.27
CA ALA A 320 -11.91 -41.31 -9.11
C ALA A 320 -11.01 -41.85 -10.24
N LEU A 321 -11.35 -43.01 -10.82
CA LEU A 321 -10.65 -43.62 -11.95
C LEU A 321 -11.18 -43.19 -13.31
N LEU A 322 -12.10 -42.22 -13.37
CA LEU A 322 -12.75 -41.86 -14.63
C LEU A 322 -11.73 -41.37 -15.68
N LYS A 323 -10.63 -40.72 -15.27
CA LYS A 323 -9.55 -40.28 -16.16
C LYS A 323 -8.90 -41.46 -16.90
N SER A 324 -8.85 -42.63 -16.26
CA SER A 324 -8.28 -43.86 -16.83
C SER A 324 -9.12 -44.47 -17.97
N TYR A 325 -10.35 -44.01 -18.22
CA TYR A 325 -11.09 -44.39 -19.44
C TYR A 325 -10.40 -43.88 -20.73
N ASN A 326 -9.44 -42.94 -20.65
CA ASN A 326 -8.71 -42.46 -21.84
C ASN A 326 -7.97 -43.57 -22.57
N PHE A 327 -7.51 -44.55 -21.80
CA PHE A 327 -6.76 -45.68 -22.31
C PHE A 327 -7.67 -46.68 -23.06
N LEU A 328 -8.99 -46.63 -22.88
CA LEU A 328 -9.94 -47.58 -23.47
C LEU A 328 -10.63 -47.02 -24.71
N ASN A 329 -11.33 -45.89 -24.64
CA ASN A 329 -12.00 -45.22 -25.77
C ASN A 329 -12.45 -43.79 -25.41
N THR A 330 -12.37 -42.85 -26.36
CA THR A 330 -12.69 -41.42 -26.14
C THR A 330 -14.20 -41.12 -26.02
N ASN A 331 -15.09 -42.01 -26.50
CA ASN A 331 -16.54 -41.79 -26.42
C ASN A 331 -17.18 -42.39 -25.15
N GLU A 332 -16.49 -43.31 -24.47
CA GLU A 332 -17.01 -44.04 -23.29
C GLU A 332 -17.17 -43.13 -22.06
N TYR A 333 -16.49 -41.99 -22.00
CA TYR A 333 -16.64 -41.03 -20.90
C TYR A 333 -18.07 -40.51 -20.76
N SER A 334 -18.72 -40.22 -21.89
CA SER A 334 -20.07 -39.65 -21.89
C SER A 334 -21.10 -40.65 -21.38
N ASP A 335 -20.96 -41.92 -21.76
CA ASP A 335 -21.81 -43.01 -21.31
C ASP A 335 -21.53 -43.41 -19.86
N ALA A 336 -20.25 -43.41 -19.45
CA ALA A 336 -19.86 -43.65 -18.06
C ALA A 336 -20.39 -42.55 -17.14
N LEU A 337 -20.24 -41.27 -17.48
CA LEU A 337 -20.77 -40.14 -16.71
C LEU A 337 -22.30 -40.18 -16.60
N ARG A 338 -22.99 -40.47 -17.71
CA ARG A 338 -24.45 -40.63 -17.73
C ARG A 338 -24.91 -41.81 -16.85
N ARG A 339 -24.22 -42.95 -16.91
CA ARG A 339 -24.49 -44.11 -16.04
C ARG A 339 -24.25 -43.78 -14.58
N LEU A 340 -23.11 -43.16 -14.25
CA LEU A 340 -22.78 -42.77 -12.87
C LEU A 340 -23.80 -41.77 -12.31
N SER A 341 -24.25 -40.82 -13.12
CA SER A 341 -25.33 -39.88 -12.77
C SER A 341 -26.63 -40.63 -12.41
N GLN A 342 -27.04 -41.60 -13.23
CA GLN A 342 -28.21 -42.44 -12.93
C GLN A 342 -28.02 -43.32 -11.69
N MET A 343 -26.81 -43.83 -11.44
CA MET A 343 -26.51 -44.62 -10.25
C MET A 343 -26.66 -43.82 -8.95
N VAL A 344 -26.43 -42.49 -8.99
CA VAL A 344 -26.61 -41.62 -7.82
C VAL A 344 -28.06 -41.57 -7.32
N ARG A 345 -29.05 -41.85 -8.20
CA ARG A 345 -30.47 -41.96 -7.82
C ARG A 345 -30.75 -43.08 -6.81
N GLY A 346 -29.84 -44.06 -6.69
CA GLY A 346 -29.95 -45.15 -5.72
C GLY A 346 -29.54 -44.78 -4.29
N ILE A 347 -29.04 -43.56 -4.05
CA ILE A 347 -28.65 -43.08 -2.72
C ILE A 347 -29.89 -42.49 -2.02
N GLY A 348 -30.29 -43.10 -0.90
CA GLY A 348 -31.51 -42.70 -0.18
C GLY A 348 -31.36 -41.50 0.76
N ASP A 349 -30.14 -41.16 1.20
CA ASP A 349 -29.92 -39.96 2.03
C ASP A 349 -29.72 -38.71 1.14
N PRO A 350 -30.54 -37.65 1.30
CA PRO A 350 -30.45 -36.47 0.45
C PRO A 350 -29.09 -35.75 0.52
N LEU A 351 -28.47 -35.65 1.70
CA LEU A 351 -27.21 -34.94 1.89
C LEU A 351 -26.07 -35.69 1.19
N VAL A 352 -25.95 -37.00 1.45
CA VAL A 352 -24.96 -37.87 0.78
C VAL A 352 -25.15 -37.83 -0.74
N ALA A 353 -26.40 -37.83 -1.21
CA ALA A 353 -26.71 -37.82 -2.62
C ALA A 353 -26.31 -36.51 -3.32
N VAL A 354 -26.44 -35.33 -2.68
CA VAL A 354 -25.98 -34.06 -3.28
C VAL A 354 -24.45 -34.00 -3.38
N TYR A 355 -23.75 -34.44 -2.33
CA TYR A 355 -22.29 -34.47 -2.33
C TYR A 355 -21.72 -35.48 -3.34
N ALA A 356 -22.39 -36.62 -3.55
CA ALA A 356 -22.05 -37.56 -4.62
C ALA A 356 -22.21 -36.93 -6.02
N ARG A 357 -23.31 -36.17 -6.24
CA ARG A 357 -23.50 -35.40 -7.49
C ARG A 357 -22.42 -34.33 -7.65
N CYS A 358 -22.05 -33.63 -6.57
CA CYS A 358 -20.99 -32.63 -6.57
C CYS A 358 -19.64 -33.24 -6.97
N TYR A 359 -19.27 -34.39 -6.40
CA TYR A 359 -18.05 -35.11 -6.79
C TYR A 359 -18.06 -35.48 -8.27
N LEU A 360 -19.18 -36.00 -8.78
CA LEU A 360 -19.34 -36.38 -10.18
C LEU A 360 -19.20 -35.17 -11.12
N CYS A 361 -19.85 -34.03 -10.81
CA CYS A 361 -19.71 -32.80 -11.59
C CYS A 361 -18.27 -32.25 -11.56
N ARG A 362 -17.59 -32.33 -10.41
CA ARG A 362 -16.18 -31.93 -10.29
C ARG A 362 -15.26 -32.76 -11.17
N VAL A 363 -15.35 -34.08 -11.07
CA VAL A 363 -14.56 -35.03 -11.86
C VAL A 363 -14.88 -34.90 -13.36
N GLY A 364 -16.16 -34.74 -13.71
CA GLY A 364 -16.62 -34.52 -15.07
C GLY A 364 -16.05 -33.26 -15.72
N MET A 365 -15.95 -32.16 -14.96
CA MET A 365 -15.35 -30.90 -15.45
C MET A 365 -13.84 -31.00 -15.69
N ILE A 366 -13.11 -31.76 -14.86
CA ILE A 366 -11.66 -31.97 -15.00
C ILE A 366 -11.34 -32.82 -16.23
N ILE A 367 -12.14 -33.86 -16.49
CA ILE A 367 -11.84 -34.86 -17.51
C ILE A 367 -12.46 -34.51 -18.88
N ALA A 368 -13.68 -33.99 -18.89
CA ALA A 368 -14.45 -33.76 -20.12
C ALA A 368 -15.16 -32.41 -20.13
N PRO A 369 -14.44 -31.27 -20.16
CA PRO A 369 -15.02 -29.93 -20.12
C PRO A 369 -15.95 -29.60 -21.31
N LYS A 370 -15.82 -30.35 -22.41
CA LYS A 370 -16.66 -30.22 -23.62
C LYS A 370 -18.02 -30.94 -23.50
N PHE A 371 -18.15 -31.93 -22.62
CA PHE A 371 -19.36 -32.77 -22.50
C PHE A 371 -20.09 -32.51 -21.18
N LYS A 372 -21.09 -31.63 -21.23
CA LYS A 372 -21.83 -31.17 -20.04
C LYS A 372 -23.18 -31.86 -19.81
N GLY A 373 -23.59 -32.81 -20.64
CA GLY A 373 -24.94 -33.40 -20.59
C GLY A 373 -25.31 -34.06 -19.24
N HIS A 374 -24.34 -34.49 -18.45
CA HIS A 374 -24.57 -35.07 -17.12
C HIS A 374 -24.86 -34.03 -16.02
N ILE A 375 -24.45 -32.77 -16.19
CA ILE A 375 -24.56 -31.71 -15.17
C ILE A 375 -26.03 -31.25 -15.00
N PRO A 376 -26.78 -30.91 -16.08
CA PRO A 376 -28.21 -30.62 -15.96
C PRO A 376 -28.99 -31.79 -15.37
N GLN A 377 -28.69 -33.02 -15.77
CA GLN A 377 -29.35 -34.21 -15.22
C GLN A 377 -29.12 -34.37 -13.71
N CYS A 378 -27.88 -34.16 -13.23
CA CYS A 378 -27.60 -34.16 -11.80
C CYS A 378 -28.41 -33.11 -11.04
N PHE A 379 -28.58 -31.92 -11.62
CA PHE A 379 -29.35 -30.84 -11.01
C PHE A 379 -30.86 -31.10 -11.04
N GLU A 380 -31.40 -31.60 -12.15
CA GLU A 380 -32.81 -32.02 -12.28
C GLU A 380 -33.16 -33.15 -11.30
N ASP A 381 -32.27 -34.14 -11.19
CA ASP A 381 -32.42 -35.22 -10.23
C ASP A 381 -32.38 -34.69 -8.80
N PHE A 382 -31.58 -33.66 -8.51
CA PHE A 382 -31.58 -33.00 -7.20
C PHE A 382 -32.93 -32.33 -6.91
N ILE A 383 -33.44 -31.48 -7.81
CA ILE A 383 -34.74 -30.80 -7.66
C ILE A 383 -35.85 -31.82 -7.40
N THR A 384 -35.86 -32.92 -8.17
CA THR A 384 -36.88 -33.97 -8.05
C THR A 384 -36.80 -34.68 -6.69
N THR A 385 -35.59 -34.86 -6.14
CA THR A 385 -35.39 -35.50 -4.82
C THR A 385 -35.46 -34.53 -3.64
N PHE A 386 -35.44 -33.21 -3.87
CA PHE A 386 -35.41 -32.20 -2.81
C PHE A 386 -36.60 -32.27 -1.84
N PRO A 387 -37.85 -32.57 -2.27
CA PRO A 387 -38.97 -32.75 -1.34
C PRO A 387 -38.74 -33.85 -0.29
N GLN A 388 -37.86 -34.82 -0.55
CA GLN A 388 -37.51 -35.88 0.42
C GLN A 388 -36.81 -35.33 1.67
N VAL A 389 -36.20 -34.15 1.60
CA VAL A 389 -35.59 -33.47 2.75
C VAL A 389 -36.64 -33.12 3.82
N GLN A 390 -37.90 -32.90 3.41
CA GLN A 390 -39.03 -32.68 4.33
C GLN A 390 -39.69 -33.99 4.79
N GLY A 391 -39.23 -35.16 4.35
CA GLY A 391 -39.79 -36.46 4.69
C GLY A 391 -39.57 -36.89 6.15
N GLU A 392 -40.43 -37.79 6.64
CA GLU A 392 -40.43 -38.25 8.04
C GLU A 392 -39.10 -38.88 8.49
N SER A 393 -38.39 -39.58 7.59
CA SER A 393 -37.10 -40.22 7.89
C SER A 393 -36.02 -39.20 8.25
N VAL A 394 -35.91 -38.11 7.48
CA VAL A 394 -34.93 -37.05 7.70
C VAL A 394 -35.28 -36.25 8.96
N GLN A 395 -36.58 -35.96 9.16
CA GLN A 395 -37.03 -35.28 10.39
C GLN A 395 -36.71 -36.08 11.66
N ASN A 396 -36.86 -37.41 11.61
CA ASN A 396 -36.50 -38.28 12.72
C ASN A 396 -34.98 -38.26 13.01
N ILE A 397 -34.15 -38.26 11.96
CA ILE A 397 -32.68 -38.15 12.11
C ILE A 397 -32.29 -36.80 12.72
N LEU A 398 -32.90 -35.71 12.25
CA LEU A 398 -32.67 -34.36 12.78
C LEU A 398 -33.11 -34.23 14.25
N ALA A 399 -34.23 -34.84 14.62
CA ALA A 399 -34.71 -34.87 16.00
C ALA A 399 -33.75 -35.62 16.94
N ILE A 400 -33.18 -36.74 16.48
CA ILE A 400 -32.20 -37.52 17.24
C ILE A 400 -30.91 -36.71 17.45
N GLN A 401 -30.45 -36.00 16.43
CA GLN A 401 -29.21 -35.20 16.48
C GLN A 401 -29.42 -33.76 17.00
N LYS A 402 -30.64 -33.37 17.38
CA LYS A 402 -31.00 -32.01 17.83
C LYS A 402 -30.55 -30.91 16.85
N LEU A 403 -30.70 -31.17 15.55
CA LEU A 403 -30.32 -30.23 14.50
C LEU A 403 -31.54 -29.53 13.92
N ASP A 404 -31.48 -28.20 13.85
CA ASP A 404 -32.54 -27.42 13.23
C ASP A 404 -32.53 -27.56 11.71
N MET A 405 -33.72 -27.63 11.11
CA MET A 405 -33.90 -27.72 9.66
C MET A 405 -33.17 -26.62 8.85
N PRO A 406 -33.15 -25.33 9.28
CA PRO A 406 -32.31 -24.29 8.69
C PRO A 406 -30.84 -24.65 8.60
N ARG A 407 -30.26 -25.12 9.71
CA ARG A 407 -28.84 -25.47 9.79
C ARG A 407 -28.52 -26.68 8.91
N TYR A 408 -29.43 -27.66 8.85
CA TYR A 408 -29.31 -28.78 7.93
C TYR A 408 -29.28 -28.33 6.46
N LEU A 409 -30.19 -27.44 6.06
CA LEU A 409 -30.26 -26.93 4.69
C LEU A 409 -29.01 -26.15 4.28
N THR A 410 -28.36 -25.43 5.20
CA THR A 410 -27.09 -24.73 4.87
C THR A 410 -25.96 -25.69 4.47
N LEU A 411 -25.98 -26.94 4.93
CA LEU A 411 -24.98 -27.95 4.57
C LEU A 411 -25.04 -28.35 3.10
N PHE A 412 -26.15 -28.08 2.42
CA PHE A 412 -26.29 -28.35 0.99
C PHE A 412 -25.64 -27.25 0.13
N SER A 413 -25.44 -26.03 0.67
CA SER A 413 -24.94 -24.87 -0.09
C SER A 413 -23.62 -25.18 -0.81
N PRO A 414 -22.55 -25.70 -0.18
CA PRO A 414 -21.27 -25.86 -0.85
C PRO A 414 -21.32 -26.81 -2.07
N ALA A 415 -22.11 -27.87 -1.94
CA ALA A 415 -22.28 -28.85 -3.01
C ALA A 415 -23.17 -28.31 -4.13
N LEU A 416 -24.26 -27.62 -3.77
CA LEU A 416 -25.18 -27.00 -4.72
C LEU A 416 -24.54 -25.86 -5.50
N ASP A 417 -23.79 -24.99 -4.81
CA ASP A 417 -23.05 -23.87 -5.39
C ASP A 417 -22.03 -24.37 -6.43
N TRP A 418 -21.39 -25.52 -6.17
CA TRP A 418 -20.48 -26.14 -7.12
C TRP A 418 -21.21 -26.72 -8.34
N ILE A 419 -22.28 -27.49 -8.13
CA ILE A 419 -23.09 -28.05 -9.22
C ILE A 419 -23.60 -26.93 -10.13
N LEU A 420 -24.11 -25.85 -9.56
CA LEU A 420 -24.62 -24.70 -10.30
C LEU A 420 -23.51 -23.90 -10.99
N GLN A 421 -22.32 -23.78 -10.39
CA GLN A 421 -21.17 -23.13 -11.04
C GLN A 421 -20.69 -23.95 -12.24
N CYS A 422 -20.65 -25.28 -12.12
CA CYS A 422 -20.38 -26.20 -13.23
C CYS A 422 -21.44 -26.07 -14.33
N LEU A 423 -22.71 -25.88 -13.96
CA LEU A 423 -23.82 -25.67 -14.89
C LEU A 423 -23.71 -24.32 -15.61
N ALA A 424 -23.38 -23.25 -14.88
CA ALA A 424 -23.33 -21.88 -15.41
C ALA A 424 -22.11 -21.58 -16.27
N HIS A 425 -20.99 -22.28 -16.06
CA HIS A 425 -19.78 -22.11 -16.86
C HIS A 425 -20.06 -22.38 -18.34
N ASN A 426 -19.84 -21.40 -19.23
CA ASN A 426 -20.10 -21.45 -20.69
C ASN A 426 -21.48 -22.04 -21.09
N ALA A 427 -22.54 -21.72 -20.35
CA ALA A 427 -23.92 -22.12 -20.67
C ALA A 427 -24.59 -21.12 -21.62
N SER A 428 -25.59 -21.58 -22.39
CA SER A 428 -26.48 -20.68 -23.13
C SER A 428 -27.49 -20.03 -22.17
N GLU A 429 -27.90 -18.80 -22.47
CA GLU A 429 -28.92 -18.11 -21.67
C GLU A 429 -30.27 -18.86 -21.64
N THR A 430 -30.57 -19.64 -22.68
CA THR A 430 -31.77 -20.49 -22.74
C THR A 430 -31.78 -21.57 -21.65
N LEU A 431 -30.65 -22.26 -21.45
CA LEU A 431 -30.52 -23.29 -20.41
C LEU A 431 -30.60 -22.68 -19.01
N LEU A 432 -30.04 -21.48 -18.81
CA LEU A 432 -30.13 -20.76 -17.53
C LEU A 432 -31.56 -20.31 -17.23
N ASN A 433 -32.31 -19.85 -18.24
CA ASN A 433 -33.73 -19.49 -18.09
C ASN A 433 -34.57 -20.73 -17.75
N GLU A 434 -34.40 -21.84 -18.49
CA GLU A 434 -35.12 -23.10 -18.21
C GLU A 434 -34.82 -23.63 -16.80
N THR A 435 -33.56 -23.53 -16.36
CA THR A 435 -33.14 -23.92 -15.01
C THR A 435 -33.81 -23.03 -13.96
N LEU A 436 -33.91 -21.72 -14.21
CA LEU A 436 -34.56 -20.77 -13.31
C LEU A 436 -36.08 -20.98 -13.23
N GLU A 437 -36.75 -21.22 -14.36
CA GLU A 437 -38.21 -21.50 -14.41
C GLU A 437 -38.55 -22.79 -13.66
N ARG A 438 -37.77 -23.86 -13.85
CA ARG A 438 -37.99 -25.12 -13.11
C ARG A 438 -37.74 -24.98 -11.61
N CYS A 439 -36.75 -24.19 -11.20
CA CYS A 439 -36.55 -23.85 -9.79
C CYS A 439 -37.78 -23.11 -9.22
N LYS A 440 -38.37 -22.19 -9.99
CA LYS A 440 -39.58 -21.46 -9.59
C LYS A 440 -40.79 -22.39 -9.45
N GLU A 441 -40.96 -23.35 -10.36
CA GLU A 441 -42.11 -24.26 -10.36
C GLU A 441 -42.01 -25.40 -9.33
N GLN A 442 -40.82 -25.96 -9.14
CA GLN A 442 -40.65 -27.22 -8.40
C GLN A 442 -39.97 -27.05 -7.03
N CYS A 443 -39.20 -25.99 -6.79
CA CYS A 443 -38.37 -25.81 -5.58
C CYS A 443 -38.09 -24.32 -5.26
N ASN A 444 -39.12 -23.56 -4.84
CA ASN A 444 -38.97 -22.15 -4.45
C ASN A 444 -38.44 -21.98 -3.00
N ASN A 445 -37.26 -22.55 -2.72
CA ASN A 445 -36.60 -22.49 -1.41
C ASN A 445 -35.48 -21.44 -1.40
N ALA A 446 -35.32 -20.74 -0.26
CA ALA A 446 -34.32 -19.71 -0.02
C ALA A 446 -32.89 -20.20 -0.33
N LEU A 447 -32.61 -21.46 -0.01
CA LEU A 447 -31.33 -22.10 -0.35
C LEU A 447 -31.05 -22.11 -1.85
N MET A 448 -32.03 -22.52 -2.66
CA MET A 448 -31.86 -22.62 -4.11
C MET A 448 -31.61 -21.25 -4.72
N ILE A 449 -32.39 -20.24 -4.30
CA ILE A 449 -32.24 -18.86 -4.78
C ILE A 449 -30.85 -18.33 -4.42
N ASN A 450 -30.38 -18.54 -3.17
CA ASN A 450 -29.06 -18.11 -2.74
C ASN A 450 -27.93 -18.77 -3.54
N SER A 451 -28.04 -20.07 -3.79
CA SER A 451 -27.03 -20.82 -4.55
C SER A 451 -27.00 -20.43 -6.01
N ILE A 452 -28.15 -20.14 -6.63
CA ILE A 452 -28.22 -19.59 -8.00
C ILE A 452 -27.54 -18.21 -8.04
N MET A 453 -27.85 -17.32 -7.09
CA MET A 453 -27.25 -15.98 -7.05
C MET A 453 -25.72 -16.03 -6.83
N SER A 454 -25.24 -17.01 -6.07
CA SER A 454 -23.81 -17.19 -5.80
C SER A 454 -23.05 -17.85 -6.95
N ALA A 455 -23.72 -18.70 -7.74
CA ALA A 455 -23.07 -19.49 -8.79
C ALA A 455 -23.18 -18.90 -10.21
N PHE A 456 -24.23 -18.14 -10.50
CA PHE A 456 -24.45 -17.56 -11.83
C PHE A 456 -23.66 -16.27 -12.02
N GLN A 457 -23.42 -15.88 -13.28
CA GLN A 457 -22.75 -14.62 -13.56
C GLN A 457 -23.56 -13.43 -13.03
N PRO A 458 -22.94 -12.48 -12.30
CA PRO A 458 -23.64 -11.30 -11.76
C PRO A 458 -24.42 -10.51 -12.81
N GLN A 459 -23.93 -10.44 -14.05
CA GLN A 459 -24.62 -9.75 -15.15
C GLN A 459 -25.97 -10.39 -15.53
N TYR A 460 -26.06 -11.71 -15.49
CA TYR A 460 -27.32 -12.43 -15.76
C TYR A 460 -28.37 -12.10 -14.71
N ILE A 461 -27.95 -11.99 -13.45
CA ILE A 461 -28.80 -11.65 -12.30
C ILE A 461 -29.24 -10.19 -12.39
N ALA A 462 -28.32 -9.27 -12.69
CA ALA A 462 -28.60 -7.84 -12.81
C ALA A 462 -29.66 -7.51 -13.88
N ASN A 463 -29.63 -8.20 -15.04
CA ASN A 463 -30.61 -8.02 -16.10
C ASN A 463 -32.04 -8.46 -15.71
N ARG A 464 -32.16 -9.37 -14.73
CA ARG A 464 -33.42 -9.98 -14.26
C ARG A 464 -33.68 -9.69 -12.78
N ALA A 465 -33.14 -8.60 -12.25
CA ALA A 465 -33.18 -8.29 -10.83
C ALA A 465 -34.62 -8.27 -10.27
N LEU A 466 -35.60 -7.81 -11.05
CA LEU A 466 -37.01 -7.84 -10.66
C LEU A 466 -37.55 -9.25 -10.42
N VAL A 467 -37.22 -10.19 -11.30
CA VAL A 467 -37.66 -11.59 -11.17
C VAL A 467 -37.10 -12.19 -9.88
N PHE A 468 -35.83 -11.92 -9.56
CA PHE A 468 -35.23 -12.38 -8.31
C PHE A 468 -35.87 -11.71 -7.08
N THR A 469 -36.24 -10.43 -7.15
CA THR A 469 -36.96 -9.78 -6.03
C THR A 469 -38.34 -10.40 -5.78
N GLU A 470 -39.08 -10.75 -6.83
CA GLU A 470 -40.37 -11.43 -6.72
C GLU A 470 -40.19 -12.85 -6.14
N MET A 471 -39.19 -13.59 -6.62
CA MET A 471 -38.88 -14.92 -6.09
C MET A 471 -38.53 -14.88 -4.60
N ILE A 472 -37.73 -13.91 -4.16
CA ILE A 472 -37.38 -13.76 -2.73
C ILE A 472 -38.62 -13.41 -1.89
N ARG A 473 -39.54 -12.61 -2.41
CA ARG A 473 -40.80 -12.28 -1.74
C ARG A 473 -41.66 -13.53 -1.55
N ASP A 474 -41.85 -14.29 -2.62
CA ASP A 474 -42.76 -15.44 -2.69
C ASP A 474 -42.15 -16.73 -2.09
N CYS A 475 -40.87 -16.71 -1.73
CA CYS A 475 -40.16 -17.83 -1.14
C CYS A 475 -40.63 -18.18 0.29
N GLU A 476 -40.76 -19.47 0.57
CA GLU A 476 -41.00 -20.02 1.91
C GLU A 476 -39.74 -19.86 2.77
N GLY A 477 -39.89 -19.29 3.98
CA GLY A 477 -38.76 -18.96 4.88
C GLY A 477 -38.03 -20.17 5.50
N THR A 478 -38.17 -21.36 4.93
CA THR A 478 -37.53 -22.59 5.39
C THR A 478 -36.09 -22.64 4.89
N GLY A 479 -35.10 -22.58 5.78
CA GLY A 479 -33.68 -22.71 5.39
C GLY A 479 -32.85 -21.48 5.72
N LEU A 480 -32.88 -20.50 4.83
CA LEU A 480 -32.08 -19.28 4.96
C LEU A 480 -32.97 -18.07 5.26
N PRO A 481 -32.57 -17.22 6.22
CA PRO A 481 -33.27 -15.98 6.47
C PRO A 481 -33.35 -15.09 5.22
N LYS A 482 -34.51 -14.48 4.98
CA LYS A 482 -34.74 -13.61 3.80
C LYS A 482 -33.75 -12.45 3.71
N TYR A 483 -33.23 -11.95 4.83
CA TYR A 483 -32.22 -10.89 4.84
C TYR A 483 -30.93 -11.31 4.11
N LEU A 484 -30.52 -12.59 4.22
CA LEU A 484 -29.31 -13.06 3.54
C LEU A 484 -29.51 -13.10 2.03
N LEU A 485 -30.71 -13.42 1.55
CA LEU A 485 -31.04 -13.38 0.12
C LEU A 485 -30.95 -11.95 -0.42
N HIS A 486 -31.53 -10.98 0.29
CA HIS A 486 -31.42 -9.57 -0.07
C HIS A 486 -29.96 -9.08 -0.04
N ARG A 487 -29.16 -9.58 0.90
CA ARG A 487 -27.72 -9.29 0.97
C ARG A 487 -26.97 -9.84 -0.25
N THR A 488 -27.15 -11.11 -0.59
CA THR A 488 -26.50 -11.75 -1.74
C THR A 488 -26.94 -11.08 -3.05
N LEU A 489 -28.23 -10.78 -3.19
CA LEU A 489 -28.73 -10.01 -4.34
C LEU A 489 -27.99 -8.66 -4.44
N GLY A 490 -27.90 -7.91 -3.33
CA GLY A 490 -27.16 -6.65 -3.30
C GLY A 490 -25.71 -6.79 -3.77
N LEU A 491 -25.00 -7.84 -3.36
CA LEU A 491 -23.62 -8.10 -3.81
C LEU A 491 -23.55 -8.29 -5.33
N CYS A 492 -24.46 -9.07 -5.91
CA CYS A 492 -24.52 -9.28 -7.36
C CYS A 492 -24.79 -7.97 -8.12
N LEU A 493 -25.72 -7.14 -7.63
CA LEU A 493 -26.11 -5.88 -8.27
C LEU A 493 -25.08 -4.76 -8.10
N VAL A 494 -24.20 -4.85 -7.10
CA VAL A 494 -23.10 -3.91 -6.91
C VAL A 494 -21.95 -4.18 -7.87
N VAL A 495 -21.73 -5.46 -8.22
CA VAL A 495 -20.68 -5.93 -9.14
C VAL A 495 -21.08 -5.75 -10.61
N ALA A 496 -22.36 -5.92 -10.93
CA ALA A 496 -22.87 -5.85 -12.31
C ALA A 496 -23.84 -4.69 -12.53
N GLU A 497 -23.82 -4.11 -13.73
CA GLU A 497 -24.68 -2.98 -14.07
C GLU A 497 -26.14 -3.43 -14.28
N THR A 498 -27.05 -2.85 -13.51
CA THR A 498 -28.49 -3.07 -13.64
C THR A 498 -29.12 -2.12 -14.67
N PRO A 499 -30.11 -2.57 -15.46
CA PRO A 499 -30.86 -1.70 -16.38
C PRO A 499 -31.57 -0.55 -15.65
N GLU A 500 -31.59 0.65 -16.25
CA GLU A 500 -32.08 1.87 -15.59
C GLU A 500 -33.52 1.75 -15.09
N ASP A 501 -34.38 1.13 -15.90
CA ASP A 501 -35.81 0.94 -15.62
C ASP A 501 -36.08 0.04 -14.40
N GLN A 502 -35.12 -0.82 -14.02
CA GLN A 502 -35.27 -1.79 -12.93
C GLN A 502 -34.65 -1.31 -11.61
N ARG A 503 -33.78 -0.29 -11.61
CA ARG A 503 -33.01 0.16 -10.43
C ARG A 503 -33.89 0.58 -9.25
N LEU A 504 -34.81 1.53 -9.47
CA LEU A 504 -35.67 2.06 -8.42
C LEU A 504 -36.74 1.06 -7.96
N PRO A 505 -37.43 0.30 -8.84
CA PRO A 505 -38.40 -0.69 -8.39
C PRO A 505 -37.77 -1.81 -7.56
N VAL A 506 -36.58 -2.30 -7.94
CA VAL A 506 -35.82 -3.30 -7.15
C VAL A 506 -35.48 -2.76 -5.77
N LEU A 507 -34.93 -1.54 -5.69
CA LEU A 507 -34.59 -0.93 -4.41
C LEU A 507 -35.84 -0.78 -3.53
N ASN A 508 -36.95 -0.29 -4.07
CA ASN A 508 -38.19 -0.09 -3.31
C ASN A 508 -38.77 -1.41 -2.78
N GLU A 509 -38.79 -2.47 -3.58
CA GLU A 509 -39.30 -3.77 -3.13
C GLU A 509 -38.41 -4.40 -2.06
N VAL A 510 -37.08 -4.35 -2.23
CA VAL A 510 -36.13 -4.86 -1.24
C VAL A 510 -36.19 -4.04 0.05
N TRP A 511 -36.19 -2.72 -0.06
CA TRP A 511 -36.15 -1.83 1.11
C TRP A 511 -37.44 -1.89 1.94
N LYS A 512 -38.61 -2.11 1.31
CA LYS A 512 -39.87 -2.41 2.01
C LYS A 512 -39.79 -3.64 2.91
N ALA A 513 -38.98 -4.63 2.55
CA ALA A 513 -38.75 -5.84 3.35
C ALA A 513 -37.66 -5.60 4.42
N VAL A 514 -36.55 -4.96 4.05
CA VAL A 514 -35.39 -4.71 4.93
C VAL A 514 -35.74 -3.76 6.08
N VAL A 515 -36.53 -2.70 5.84
CA VAL A 515 -36.97 -1.74 6.88
C VAL A 515 -37.84 -2.38 7.97
N LYS A 516 -38.41 -3.57 7.72
CA LYS A 516 -39.21 -4.29 8.72
C LYS A 516 -38.37 -5.15 9.66
N LEU A 517 -37.07 -5.30 9.39
CA LEU A 517 -36.15 -6.11 10.22
C LEU A 517 -35.88 -5.39 11.54
N LYS A 518 -36.22 -6.04 12.66
CA LYS A 518 -36.00 -5.50 14.01
C LYS A 518 -34.58 -5.76 14.54
N ASN A 519 -33.91 -6.80 14.04
CA ASN A 519 -32.57 -7.16 14.46
C ASN A 519 -31.53 -6.25 13.79
N ALA A 520 -30.77 -5.50 14.60
CA ALA A 520 -29.77 -4.56 14.10
C ALA A 520 -28.67 -5.24 13.26
N SER A 521 -28.22 -6.43 13.67
CA SER A 521 -27.21 -7.23 12.96
C SER A 521 -27.66 -7.64 11.55
N GLU A 522 -28.92 -8.04 11.40
CA GLU A 522 -29.51 -8.47 10.12
C GLU A 522 -29.72 -7.28 9.19
N TYR A 523 -30.19 -6.16 9.75
CA TYR A 523 -30.39 -4.92 9.01
C TYR A 523 -29.07 -4.34 8.50
N ILE A 524 -28.06 -4.18 9.37
CA ILE A 524 -26.79 -3.56 8.98
C ILE A 524 -26.06 -4.41 7.94
N GLY A 525 -26.13 -5.74 8.04
CA GLY A 525 -25.56 -6.65 7.06
C GLY A 525 -26.14 -6.48 5.65
N CYS A 526 -27.40 -6.02 5.53
CA CYS A 526 -27.99 -5.64 4.26
C CYS A 526 -27.62 -4.19 3.87
N ALA A 527 -27.78 -3.25 4.79
CA ALA A 527 -27.58 -1.82 4.55
C ALA A 527 -26.14 -1.51 4.09
N GLU A 528 -25.14 -2.20 4.65
CA GLU A 528 -23.72 -2.05 4.29
C GLU A 528 -23.45 -2.32 2.79
N ILE A 529 -24.20 -3.24 2.18
CA ILE A 529 -24.01 -3.61 0.77
C ILE A 529 -24.91 -2.75 -0.13
N TRP A 530 -26.16 -2.55 0.27
CA TRP A 530 -27.12 -1.79 -0.52
C TRP A 530 -26.79 -0.31 -0.63
N ILE A 531 -26.07 0.28 0.34
CA ILE A 531 -25.61 1.67 0.18
C ILE A 531 -24.74 1.84 -1.07
N GLU A 532 -23.87 0.88 -1.39
CA GLU A 532 -23.01 0.99 -2.57
C GLU A 532 -23.85 1.02 -3.86
N PHE A 533 -24.91 0.20 -3.91
CA PHE A 533 -25.86 0.21 -5.01
C PHE A 533 -26.61 1.55 -5.12
N VAL A 534 -27.11 2.09 -4.00
CA VAL A 534 -27.83 3.38 -3.96
C VAL A 534 -26.91 4.51 -4.40
N VAL A 535 -25.66 4.52 -3.95
CA VAL A 535 -24.70 5.58 -4.26
C VAL A 535 -24.24 5.53 -5.72
N LYS A 536 -24.11 4.35 -6.33
CA LYS A 536 -23.77 4.18 -7.75
C LYS A 536 -24.90 4.58 -8.70
N HIS A 537 -26.14 4.26 -8.34
CA HIS A 537 -27.26 4.24 -9.29
C HIS A 537 -28.41 5.19 -8.98
N CYS A 538 -28.51 5.72 -7.76
CA CYS A 538 -29.63 6.56 -7.32
C CYS A 538 -29.20 8.01 -7.07
N GLY A 539 -30.19 8.89 -6.87
CA GLY A 539 -29.98 10.33 -6.67
C GLY A 539 -29.75 10.73 -5.21
N LYS A 540 -29.60 12.05 -5.04
CA LYS A 540 -29.32 12.73 -3.75
C LYS A 540 -30.37 12.42 -2.68
N ARG A 541 -31.65 12.35 -3.07
CA ARG A 541 -32.78 12.15 -2.16
C ARG A 541 -32.80 10.74 -1.58
N GLU A 542 -32.49 9.75 -2.42
CA GLU A 542 -32.47 8.34 -2.08
C GLU A 542 -31.33 8.06 -1.09
N ILE A 543 -30.13 8.64 -1.30
CA ILE A 543 -29.01 8.56 -0.36
C ILE A 543 -29.40 9.18 1.00
N ASN A 544 -30.02 10.37 1.00
CA ASN A 544 -30.42 11.03 2.25
C ASN A 544 -31.47 10.22 3.03
N THR A 545 -32.43 9.62 2.32
CA THR A 545 -33.47 8.77 2.91
C THR A 545 -32.86 7.50 3.50
N PHE A 546 -31.96 6.85 2.77
CA PHE A 546 -31.27 5.65 3.21
C PHE A 546 -30.42 5.89 4.47
N LEU A 547 -29.67 7.00 4.51
CA LEU A 547 -28.93 7.41 5.71
C LEU A 547 -29.87 7.67 6.89
N GLY A 548 -30.99 8.34 6.65
CA GLY A 548 -32.04 8.55 7.66
C GLY A 548 -32.59 7.24 8.23
N ASP A 549 -32.79 6.23 7.38
CA ASP A 549 -33.27 4.91 7.79
C ASP A 549 -32.22 4.14 8.59
N ILE A 550 -30.93 4.20 8.23
CA ILE A 550 -29.85 3.61 9.03
C ILE A 550 -29.83 4.25 10.42
N ILE A 551 -29.86 5.58 10.51
CA ILE A 551 -29.87 6.30 11.79
C ILE A 551 -31.05 5.81 12.64
N LYS A 552 -32.25 5.69 12.05
CA LYS A 552 -33.46 5.26 12.75
C LYS A 552 -33.38 3.82 13.30
N HIS A 553 -32.71 2.91 12.60
CA HIS A 553 -32.58 1.50 13.04
C HIS A 553 -31.40 1.26 13.97
N MET A 554 -30.35 2.09 13.91
CA MET A 554 -29.14 1.93 14.73
C MET A 554 -29.18 2.72 16.04
N THR A 555 -29.97 3.79 16.11
CA THR A 555 -30.12 4.60 17.32
C THR A 555 -30.82 3.86 18.50
N PRO A 556 -31.88 3.07 18.28
CA PRO A 556 -32.51 2.29 19.34
C PRO A 556 -31.50 1.34 20.01
N ASP A 557 -31.55 1.28 21.34
CA ASP A 557 -30.67 0.45 22.17
C ASP A 557 -29.15 0.70 22.00
N ARG A 558 -28.77 1.81 21.34
CA ARG A 558 -27.37 2.13 20.99
C ARG A 558 -26.68 1.02 20.19
N ALA A 559 -27.44 0.32 19.33
CA ALA A 559 -26.91 -0.77 18.52
C ALA A 559 -25.72 -0.37 17.63
N TYR A 560 -25.56 0.93 17.30
CA TYR A 560 -24.39 1.43 16.57
C TYR A 560 -23.05 1.13 17.26
N GLU A 561 -23.00 0.95 18.59
CA GLU A 561 -21.74 0.69 19.32
C GLU A 561 -21.10 -0.66 18.94
N ASP A 562 -21.93 -1.66 18.66
CA ASP A 562 -21.49 -3.01 18.29
C ASP A 562 -21.10 -3.12 16.80
N PHE A 563 -21.60 -2.21 15.95
CA PHE A 563 -21.47 -2.28 14.49
C PHE A 563 -20.68 -1.11 13.86
N TYR A 564 -19.77 -0.50 14.62
CA TYR A 564 -18.90 0.57 14.09
C TYR A 564 -18.13 0.20 12.81
N PRO A 565 -17.54 -1.00 12.66
CA PRO A 565 -16.82 -1.36 11.43
C PRO A 565 -17.71 -1.35 10.19
N GLN A 566 -18.95 -1.83 10.31
CA GLN A 566 -19.92 -1.85 9.21
C GLN A 566 -20.39 -0.43 8.88
N LEU A 567 -20.60 0.43 9.88
CA LEU A 567 -20.95 1.83 9.67
C LEU A 567 -19.80 2.62 9.01
N GLN A 568 -18.55 2.32 9.36
CA GLN A 568 -17.38 2.90 8.69
C GLN A 568 -17.30 2.43 7.22
N SER A 569 -17.57 1.15 6.95
CA SER A 569 -17.68 0.61 5.57
C SER A 569 -18.72 1.37 4.75
N VAL A 570 -19.87 1.72 5.35
CA VAL A 570 -20.90 2.56 4.72
C VAL A 570 -20.33 3.92 4.31
N VAL A 571 -19.59 4.62 5.19
CA VAL A 571 -18.95 5.91 4.84
C VAL A 571 -17.96 5.75 3.70
N ILE A 572 -17.08 4.74 3.78
CA ILE A 572 -16.05 4.49 2.76
C ILE A 572 -16.69 4.23 1.40
N LYS A 573 -17.76 3.44 1.34
CA LYS A 573 -18.51 3.15 0.09
C LYS A 573 -19.19 4.39 -0.48
N ILE A 574 -19.72 5.29 0.36
CA ILE A 574 -20.26 6.58 -0.09
C ILE A 574 -19.13 7.42 -0.71
N LEU A 575 -18.00 7.55 -0.02
CA LEU A 575 -16.85 8.35 -0.45
C LEU A 575 -16.12 7.79 -1.68
N ALA A 576 -16.26 6.48 -1.95
CA ALA A 576 -15.68 5.83 -3.12
C ALA A 576 -16.38 6.20 -4.43
N HIS A 577 -17.65 6.60 -4.38
CA HIS A 577 -18.47 6.85 -5.57
C HIS A 577 -19.00 8.29 -5.65
N GLN A 578 -19.11 9.01 -4.52
CA GLN A 578 -19.53 10.41 -4.50
C GLN A 578 -18.32 11.30 -4.21
N HIS A 579 -17.89 12.04 -5.22
CA HIS A 579 -16.73 12.93 -5.14
C HIS A 579 -17.11 14.42 -5.06
N ASP A 580 -18.39 14.77 -5.27
CA ASP A 580 -18.87 16.14 -5.07
C ASP A 580 -19.22 16.36 -3.58
N PHE A 581 -18.29 16.97 -2.86
CA PHE A 581 -18.46 17.27 -1.43
C PHE A 581 -19.52 18.34 -1.17
N SER A 582 -19.77 19.25 -2.11
CA SER A 582 -20.83 20.26 -2.00
C SER A 582 -22.19 19.58 -1.93
N LEU A 583 -22.38 18.57 -2.78
CA LEU A 583 -23.52 17.68 -2.69
C LEU A 583 -23.52 16.90 -1.37
N LEU A 584 -22.43 16.21 -1.02
CA LEU A 584 -22.40 15.34 0.15
C LEU A 584 -22.77 16.08 1.45
N PHE A 585 -22.23 17.28 1.66
CA PHE A 585 -22.53 18.09 2.84
C PHE A 585 -23.89 18.80 2.78
N SER A 586 -24.50 18.93 1.60
CA SER A 586 -25.88 19.40 1.48
C SER A 586 -26.92 18.37 1.93
N LEU A 587 -26.52 17.11 2.19
CA LEU A 587 -27.41 16.07 2.69
C LEU A 587 -27.67 16.25 4.19
N ASP A 588 -28.92 16.59 4.53
CA ASP A 588 -29.35 16.82 5.93
C ASP A 588 -28.95 15.70 6.89
N LYS A 589 -28.98 14.44 6.43
CA LYS A 589 -28.72 13.25 7.27
C LYS A 589 -27.26 12.83 7.29
N PHE A 590 -26.39 13.35 6.42
CA PHE A 590 -25.00 12.92 6.36
C PHE A 590 -24.22 13.36 7.59
N MET A 591 -24.31 14.64 7.99
CA MET A 591 -23.65 15.10 9.22
C MET A 591 -24.23 14.42 10.47
N THR A 592 -25.56 14.22 10.53
CA THR A 592 -26.20 13.46 11.62
C THR A 592 -25.68 12.02 11.69
N PHE A 593 -25.39 11.40 10.55
CA PHE A 593 -24.80 10.07 10.50
C PHE A 593 -23.36 10.05 11.02
N VAL A 594 -22.54 11.05 10.66
CA VAL A 594 -21.17 11.21 11.19
C VAL A 594 -21.19 11.49 12.70
N ASP A 595 -22.20 12.20 13.21
CA ASP A 595 -22.37 12.45 14.64
C ASP A 595 -22.87 11.24 15.43
N MET A 596 -23.34 10.18 14.76
CA MET A 596 -23.71 8.92 15.42
C MET A 596 -22.48 8.17 15.97
N PHE A 597 -21.29 8.42 15.43
CA PHE A 597 -20.04 7.86 15.95
C PHE A 597 -19.66 8.53 17.28
N GLN A 598 -20.04 7.91 18.40
CA GLN A 598 -19.78 8.46 19.73
C GLN A 598 -18.39 8.12 20.27
N LYS A 599 -17.81 7.00 19.82
CA LYS A 599 -16.44 6.62 20.20
C LYS A 599 -15.44 7.52 19.47
N GLU A 600 -14.70 8.32 20.21
CA GLU A 600 -13.76 9.33 19.70
C GLU A 600 -12.78 8.75 18.67
N ALA A 601 -12.10 7.65 19.00
CA ALA A 601 -11.15 7.00 18.08
C ALA A 601 -11.77 6.61 16.72
N VAL A 602 -13.03 6.13 16.72
CA VAL A 602 -13.72 5.75 15.47
C VAL A 602 -14.18 7.00 14.72
N LYS A 603 -14.67 8.02 15.44
CA LYS A 603 -15.09 9.29 14.83
C LYS A 603 -13.93 9.97 14.11
N VAL A 604 -12.74 9.99 14.73
CA VAL A 604 -11.50 10.53 14.15
C VAL A 604 -11.13 9.76 12.88
N GLU A 605 -11.20 8.44 12.91
CA GLU A 605 -10.90 7.61 11.74
C GLU A 605 -11.88 7.88 10.58
N VAL A 606 -13.17 8.04 10.86
CA VAL A 606 -14.16 8.45 9.86
C VAL A 606 -13.83 9.83 9.29
N CYS A 607 -13.43 10.78 10.13
CA CYS A 607 -13.00 12.11 9.67
C CYS A 607 -11.75 12.02 8.78
N LYS A 608 -10.75 11.21 9.15
CA LYS A 608 -9.55 10.96 8.32
C LYS A 608 -9.94 10.42 6.94
N ASN A 609 -10.83 9.44 6.88
CA ASN A 609 -11.32 8.87 5.62
C ASN A 609 -12.03 9.93 4.73
N ILE A 610 -12.82 10.83 5.33
CA ILE A 610 -13.44 11.96 4.61
C ILE A 610 -12.36 12.91 4.04
N PHE A 611 -11.37 13.29 4.85
CA PHE A 611 -10.28 14.16 4.40
C PHE A 611 -9.36 13.52 3.35
N GLU A 612 -9.08 12.22 3.46
CA GLU A 612 -8.31 11.47 2.47
C GLU A 612 -9.04 11.43 1.12
N SER A 613 -10.34 11.14 1.12
CA SER A 613 -11.14 11.18 -0.10
C SER A 613 -11.22 12.61 -0.67
N PHE A 614 -11.37 13.62 0.19
CA PHE A 614 -11.39 15.02 -0.21
C PHE A 614 -10.10 15.43 -0.90
N ASN A 615 -8.95 15.23 -0.25
CA ASN A 615 -7.65 15.62 -0.80
C ASN A 615 -7.29 14.86 -2.08
N LYS A 616 -7.84 13.66 -2.29
CA LYS A 616 -7.59 12.84 -3.48
C LYS A 616 -8.42 13.26 -4.69
N HIS A 617 -9.70 13.57 -4.50
CA HIS A 617 -10.63 13.81 -5.61
C HIS A 617 -10.92 15.29 -5.86
N GLN A 618 -10.77 16.16 -4.85
CA GLN A 618 -10.98 17.60 -5.00
C GLN A 618 -9.73 18.27 -5.60
N THR A 619 -9.79 18.55 -6.91
CA THR A 619 -8.72 19.27 -7.63
C THR A 619 -9.02 20.75 -7.86
N THR A 620 -10.30 21.13 -7.76
CA THR A 620 -10.75 22.52 -7.99
C THR A 620 -10.74 23.31 -6.67
N SER A 621 -10.39 24.60 -6.74
CA SER A 621 -10.38 25.48 -5.58
C SER A 621 -11.74 25.55 -4.90
N LEU A 622 -11.73 25.44 -3.57
CA LEU A 622 -12.93 25.46 -2.75
C LEU A 622 -13.27 26.90 -2.34
N SER A 623 -14.50 27.33 -2.65
CA SER A 623 -15.04 28.65 -2.27
C SER A 623 -16.40 28.57 -1.56
N ASP A 624 -17.03 27.39 -1.48
CA ASP A 624 -18.34 27.21 -0.85
C ASP A 624 -18.23 27.27 0.69
N PRO A 625 -18.85 28.26 1.36
CA PRO A 625 -18.81 28.40 2.81
C PRO A 625 -19.38 27.19 3.56
N VAL A 626 -20.35 26.46 2.99
CA VAL A 626 -20.98 25.30 3.65
C VAL A 626 -19.97 24.17 3.80
N VAL A 627 -19.27 23.85 2.72
CA VAL A 627 -18.23 22.81 2.71
C VAL A 627 -17.06 23.23 3.58
N ILE A 628 -16.64 24.51 3.53
CA ILE A 628 -15.54 25.02 4.36
C ILE A 628 -15.88 24.87 5.84
N ASN A 629 -17.07 25.30 6.28
CA ASN A 629 -17.49 25.20 7.67
C ASN A 629 -17.63 23.74 8.14
N ALA A 630 -18.18 22.87 7.30
CA ALA A 630 -18.30 21.43 7.61
C ALA A 630 -16.91 20.77 7.74
N MET A 631 -16.00 21.04 6.80
CA MET A 631 -14.64 20.52 6.85
C MET A 631 -13.84 21.10 8.02
N MET A 632 -14.04 22.38 8.36
CA MET A 632 -13.45 22.99 9.56
C MET A 632 -13.93 22.29 10.84
N PHE A 633 -15.23 21.99 10.94
CA PHE A 633 -15.78 21.24 12.07
C PHE A 633 -15.19 19.82 12.17
N LEU A 634 -15.14 19.07 11.07
CA LEU A 634 -14.53 17.73 11.05
C LEU A 634 -13.02 17.78 11.33
N GLY A 635 -12.33 18.80 10.82
CA GLY A 635 -10.92 19.05 11.07
C GLY A 635 -10.66 19.31 12.55
N LYS A 636 -11.55 20.07 13.21
CA LYS A 636 -11.47 20.32 14.65
C LYS A 636 -11.55 19.01 15.44
N ILE A 637 -12.46 18.10 15.09
CA ILE A 637 -12.58 16.80 15.76
C ILE A 637 -11.26 16.01 15.64
N MET A 638 -10.63 16.00 14.46
CA MET A 638 -9.32 15.34 14.30
C MET A 638 -8.22 16.02 15.11
N HIS A 639 -8.19 17.36 15.13
CA HIS A 639 -7.21 18.11 15.92
C HIS A 639 -7.38 17.90 17.42
N ASP A 640 -8.61 17.95 17.93
CA ASP A 640 -8.90 17.83 19.37
C ASP A 640 -8.55 16.43 19.91
N SER A 641 -8.47 15.42 19.03
CA SER A 641 -7.98 14.07 19.37
C SER A 641 -6.47 13.97 19.55
N VAL A 642 -5.71 15.01 19.17
CA VAL A 642 -4.25 15.04 19.31
C VAL A 642 -3.88 15.44 20.73
N ASP A 643 -3.48 14.47 21.53
CA ASP A 643 -3.01 14.65 22.90
C ASP A 643 -1.49 14.42 23.06
N ALA A 644 -0.98 14.54 24.29
CA ALA A 644 0.44 14.34 24.57
C ALA A 644 0.93 12.89 24.38
N LEU A 645 0.02 11.91 24.29
CA LEU A 645 0.30 10.49 24.11
C LEU A 645 0.21 10.04 22.65
N THR A 646 -0.35 10.87 21.76
CA THR A 646 -0.40 10.58 20.32
C THR A 646 0.99 10.44 19.72
N LEU A 647 1.13 9.42 18.87
CA LEU A 647 2.37 9.14 18.15
C LEU A 647 2.67 10.25 17.15
N GLU A 648 3.96 10.59 16.99
CA GLU A 648 4.41 11.62 16.04
C GLU A 648 3.95 11.33 14.60
N ASP A 649 3.88 10.06 14.21
CA ASP A 649 3.37 9.66 12.89
C ASP A 649 1.88 9.98 12.70
N GLU A 650 1.05 9.80 13.74
CA GLU A 650 -0.37 10.13 13.68
C GLU A 650 -0.58 11.64 13.62
N LYS A 651 0.18 12.41 14.42
CA LYS A 651 0.20 13.88 14.35
C LYS A 651 0.58 14.35 12.96
N ARG A 652 1.58 13.72 12.35
CA ARG A 652 2.03 14.02 10.98
C ARG A 652 0.97 13.71 9.95
N GLN A 653 0.28 12.57 10.05
CA GLN A 653 -0.82 12.21 9.15
C GLN A 653 -1.96 13.23 9.22
N ILE A 654 -2.44 13.55 10.43
CA ILE A 654 -3.51 14.54 10.63
C ILE A 654 -3.08 15.91 10.11
N GLY A 655 -1.84 16.33 10.41
CA GLY A 655 -1.27 17.58 9.90
C GLY A 655 -1.25 17.65 8.38
N GLN A 656 -0.84 16.57 7.69
CA GLN A 656 -0.84 16.50 6.22
C GLN A 656 -2.25 16.60 5.63
N LEU A 657 -3.23 15.92 6.22
CA LEU A 657 -4.62 15.98 5.76
C LEU A 657 -5.21 17.39 5.87
N LEU A 658 -5.00 18.05 7.01
CA LEU A 658 -5.42 19.44 7.22
C LEU A 658 -4.68 20.42 6.30
N CYS A 659 -3.39 20.21 6.07
CA CYS A 659 -2.62 21.03 5.12
C CYS A 659 -3.14 20.89 3.68
N GLY A 660 -3.55 19.70 3.26
CA GLY A 660 -4.18 19.48 1.96
C GLY A 660 -5.44 20.30 1.80
N PHE A 661 -6.33 20.27 2.80
CA PHE A 661 -7.54 21.07 2.83
C PHE A 661 -7.27 22.58 2.78
N ILE A 662 -6.40 23.09 3.66
CA ILE A 662 -6.09 24.54 3.76
C ILE A 662 -5.56 25.10 2.43
N ARG A 663 -4.77 24.31 1.68
CA ARG A 663 -4.21 24.74 0.38
C ARG A 663 -5.27 24.82 -0.72
N LEU A 664 -6.35 24.04 -0.61
CA LEU A 664 -7.44 24.01 -1.60
C LEU A 664 -8.45 25.15 -1.40
N VAL A 665 -8.55 25.71 -0.19
CA VAL A 665 -9.48 26.82 0.11
C VAL A 665 -8.95 28.13 -0.48
N GLN A 666 -9.69 28.69 -1.46
CA GLN A 666 -9.36 29.96 -2.10
C GLN A 666 -10.61 30.81 -2.37
N PHE A 667 -10.62 32.03 -1.84
CA PHE A 667 -11.67 33.04 -2.05
C PHE A 667 -11.37 34.00 -3.21
N GLY A 668 -10.42 33.66 -4.08
CA GLY A 668 -10.07 34.43 -5.27
C GLY A 668 -9.50 35.81 -4.93
N ARG A 669 -10.26 36.88 -5.22
CA ARG A 669 -9.82 38.28 -5.00
C ARG A 669 -10.25 38.84 -3.65
N ASP A 670 -11.02 38.11 -2.86
CA ASP A 670 -11.40 38.54 -1.52
C ASP A 670 -10.29 38.19 -0.51
N PHE A 671 -9.30 39.08 -0.46
CA PHE A 671 -8.13 38.94 0.39
C PHE A 671 -8.47 38.99 1.89
N GLU A 672 -9.48 39.77 2.27
CA GLU A 672 -9.90 39.90 3.67
C GLU A 672 -10.58 38.62 4.16
N GLN A 673 -11.48 38.03 3.35
CA GLN A 673 -12.10 36.76 3.67
C GLN A 673 -11.07 35.62 3.76
N GLN A 674 -10.09 35.59 2.84
CA GLN A 674 -9.00 34.61 2.89
C GLN A 674 -8.16 34.74 4.17
N LEU A 675 -7.82 35.96 4.56
CA LEU A 675 -7.07 36.19 5.81
C LEU A 675 -7.90 35.80 7.03
N SER A 676 -9.20 36.11 7.04
CA SER A 676 -10.12 35.71 8.12
C SER A 676 -10.17 34.19 8.27
N PHE A 677 -10.22 33.44 7.17
CA PHE A 677 -10.17 31.99 7.18
C PHE A 677 -8.86 31.45 7.77
N TYR A 678 -7.71 32.07 7.46
CA TYR A 678 -6.43 31.68 8.07
C TYR A 678 -6.36 32.00 9.56
N VAL A 679 -6.92 33.13 10.00
CA VAL A 679 -7.05 33.49 11.43
C VAL A 679 -7.88 32.45 12.18
N GLU A 680 -9.02 32.05 11.60
CA GLU A 680 -9.88 31.01 12.15
C GLU A 680 -9.16 29.64 12.18
N SER A 681 -8.49 29.27 11.09
CA SER A 681 -7.69 28.03 11.00
C SER A 681 -6.58 27.96 12.05
N ARG A 682 -5.89 29.08 12.31
CA ARG A 682 -4.88 29.16 13.38
C ARG A 682 -5.48 28.98 14.76
N ALA A 683 -6.68 29.51 15.00
CA ALA A 683 -7.36 29.37 16.28
C ALA A 683 -7.83 27.93 16.52
N TYR A 684 -8.26 27.22 15.48
CA TYR A 684 -8.69 25.83 15.57
C TYR A 684 -7.54 24.81 15.61
N PHE A 685 -6.44 25.06 14.89
CA PHE A 685 -5.36 24.07 14.68
C PHE A 685 -4.03 24.48 15.35
N SER A 686 -4.09 25.02 16.56
CA SER A 686 -2.94 25.62 17.24
C SER A 686 -1.81 24.65 17.60
N ASN A 687 -2.11 23.35 17.75
CA ASN A 687 -1.16 22.38 18.30
C ASN A 687 -0.33 21.65 17.22
N LEU A 688 -0.54 21.96 15.94
CA LEU A 688 0.09 21.26 14.82
C LEU A 688 1.06 22.17 14.06
N ASP A 689 2.36 21.99 14.30
CA ASP A 689 3.43 22.78 13.66
C ASP A 689 3.34 22.77 12.14
N SER A 690 3.07 21.61 11.51
CA SER A 690 2.94 21.50 10.05
C SER A 690 1.82 22.39 9.47
N VAL A 691 0.72 22.53 10.20
CA VAL A 691 -0.42 23.38 9.83
C VAL A 691 -0.04 24.84 10.00
N LEU A 692 0.55 25.22 11.13
CA LEU A 692 1.03 26.59 11.38
C LEU A 692 2.04 27.05 10.32
N ILE A 693 3.02 26.20 9.97
CA ILE A 693 4.00 26.47 8.90
C ILE A 693 3.27 26.69 7.57
N THR A 694 2.32 25.83 7.21
CA THR A 694 1.53 25.97 5.97
C THR A 694 0.70 27.26 5.97
N LEU A 695 0.12 27.65 7.10
CA LEU A 695 -0.63 28.90 7.24
C LEU A 695 0.29 30.12 7.05
N ILE A 696 1.48 30.12 7.65
CA ILE A 696 2.46 31.22 7.50
C ILE A 696 2.89 31.34 6.03
N HIS A 697 3.21 30.24 5.36
CA HIS A 697 3.51 30.25 3.92
C HIS A 697 2.33 30.76 3.08
N SER A 698 1.11 30.37 3.43
CA SER A 698 -0.10 30.80 2.71
C SER A 698 -0.37 32.29 2.88
N VAL A 699 -0.16 32.85 4.08
CA VAL A 699 -0.28 34.29 4.35
C VAL A 699 0.84 35.08 3.68
N ASN A 700 2.07 34.57 3.67
CA ASN A 700 3.18 35.18 2.93
C ASN A 700 2.89 35.19 1.42
N ASN A 701 2.35 34.11 0.86
CA ASN A 701 1.90 34.06 -0.52
C ASN A 701 0.76 35.05 -0.80
N LEU A 702 -0.16 35.23 0.14
CA LEU A 702 -1.25 36.20 0.04
C LEU A 702 -0.72 37.65 -0.05
N ALA A 703 0.31 37.98 0.75
CA ALA A 703 0.99 39.26 0.68
C ALA A 703 1.69 39.46 -0.67
N VAL A 704 2.39 38.44 -1.18
CA VAL A 704 3.05 38.49 -2.50
C VAL A 704 2.02 38.61 -3.64
N GLU A 705 0.89 37.92 -3.56
CA GLU A 705 -0.19 38.00 -4.55
C GLU A 705 -0.82 39.39 -4.57
N THR A 706 -1.04 39.98 -3.39
CA THR A 706 -1.50 41.36 -3.25
C THR A 706 -0.54 42.31 -3.96
N ARG A 707 0.78 42.13 -3.78
CA ARG A 707 1.80 42.91 -4.49
C ARG A 707 1.73 42.72 -5.99
N ARG A 708 1.56 41.48 -6.47
CA ARG A 708 1.48 41.13 -7.90
C ARG A 708 0.35 41.89 -8.60
N ILE A 709 -0.83 41.94 -7.97
CA ILE A 709 -2.00 42.67 -8.48
C ILE A 709 -1.74 44.17 -8.52
N VAL A 710 -1.10 44.69 -7.47
CA VAL A 710 -0.88 46.13 -7.28
C VAL A 710 0.43 46.61 -7.95
N ARG A 711 1.20 45.70 -8.58
CA ARG A 711 2.51 45.95 -9.21
C ARG A 711 3.48 46.72 -8.30
N GLY A 712 3.45 46.41 -7.01
CA GLY A 712 4.31 47.02 -5.99
C GLY A 712 4.01 48.48 -5.63
N SER A 713 2.84 49.03 -5.94
CA SER A 713 2.44 50.39 -5.54
C SER A 713 1.23 50.38 -4.61
N HIS A 714 1.45 50.06 -3.34
CA HIS A 714 0.37 49.84 -2.37
C HIS A 714 -0.46 51.11 -2.12
N THR A 715 -1.79 50.96 -2.17
CA THR A 715 -2.74 51.92 -1.57
C THR A 715 -2.72 51.82 -0.05
N SER A 716 -3.24 52.84 0.66
CA SER A 716 -3.34 52.82 2.13
C SER A 716 -4.03 51.56 2.68
N LYS A 717 -5.11 51.11 2.02
CA LYS A 717 -5.83 49.88 2.37
C LYS A 717 -5.00 48.62 2.15
N THR A 718 -4.40 48.47 0.97
CA THR A 718 -3.56 47.30 0.65
C THR A 718 -2.28 47.26 1.50
N ALA A 719 -1.73 48.42 1.88
CA ALA A 719 -0.58 48.48 2.79
C ALA A 719 -0.99 48.09 4.21
N ALA A 720 -2.17 48.51 4.69
CA ALA A 720 -2.71 48.06 5.98
C ALA A 720 -2.96 46.55 5.99
N PHE A 721 -3.49 46.01 4.88
CA PHE A 721 -3.69 44.56 4.71
C PHE A 721 -2.37 43.77 4.77
N VAL A 722 -1.35 44.16 4.01
CA VAL A 722 -0.05 43.47 4.05
C VAL A 722 0.61 43.59 5.44
N ARG A 723 0.46 44.73 6.13
CA ARG A 723 0.89 44.85 7.53
C ARG A 723 0.13 43.89 8.46
N ALA A 724 -1.15 43.65 8.22
CA ALA A 724 -1.93 42.65 8.96
C ALA A 724 -1.43 41.22 8.67
N CYS A 725 -1.09 40.89 7.41
CA CYS A 725 -0.45 39.62 7.05
C CYS A 725 0.90 39.44 7.78
N ALA A 726 1.74 40.48 7.78
CA ALA A 726 3.01 40.46 8.50
C ALA A 726 2.80 40.30 10.02
N ALA A 727 1.85 41.02 10.61
CA ALA A 727 1.52 40.87 12.03
C ALA A 727 1.03 39.46 12.36
N TYR A 728 0.20 38.87 11.50
CA TYR A 728 -0.25 37.48 11.63
C TYR A 728 0.94 36.50 11.65
N CYS A 729 1.88 36.63 10.71
CA CYS A 729 3.08 35.79 10.69
C CYS A 729 3.90 35.99 11.97
N PHE A 730 4.10 37.24 12.40
CA PHE A 730 4.88 37.59 13.60
C PHE A 730 4.33 36.97 14.89
N ILE A 731 3.01 36.91 15.07
CA ILE A 731 2.40 36.30 16.26
C ILE A 731 2.26 34.77 16.17
N THR A 732 2.42 34.19 14.98
CA THR A 732 2.24 32.74 14.76
C THR A 732 3.56 32.00 14.82
N ILE A 733 4.66 32.61 14.38
CA ILE A 733 5.99 31.99 14.40
C ILE A 733 6.42 31.55 15.82
N PRO A 734 6.27 32.35 16.89
CA PRO A 734 6.62 31.92 18.25
C PRO A 734 5.84 30.69 18.76
N SER A 735 4.72 30.34 18.13
CA SER A 735 3.89 29.20 18.53
C SER A 735 4.46 27.85 18.08
N LEU A 736 5.47 27.84 17.19
CA LEU A 736 6.10 26.61 16.68
C LEU A 736 7.05 26.02 17.73
N GLN A 737 7.18 24.70 17.79
CA GLN A 737 8.13 24.05 18.71
C GLN A 737 9.56 24.08 18.17
N SER A 738 9.73 23.96 16.84
CA SER A 738 11.04 23.93 16.20
C SER A 738 11.66 25.33 16.03
N ILE A 739 12.69 25.63 16.81
CA ILE A 739 13.46 26.90 16.71
C ILE A 739 14.06 27.11 15.32
N TYR A 740 14.53 26.05 14.66
CA TYR A 740 15.04 26.14 13.29
C TYR A 740 13.96 26.59 12.30
N SER A 741 12.75 26.02 12.41
CA SER A 741 11.62 26.42 11.57
C SER A 741 11.21 27.87 11.86
N GLN A 742 11.24 28.29 13.13
CA GLN A 742 10.99 29.68 13.50
C GLN A 742 11.97 30.65 12.82
N LEU A 743 13.28 30.35 12.89
CA LEU A 743 14.32 31.17 12.26
C LEU A 743 14.09 31.31 10.75
N GLN A 744 13.87 30.18 10.05
CA GLN A 744 13.60 30.20 8.61
C GLN A 744 12.36 31.02 8.25
N LEU A 745 11.28 30.90 9.04
CA LEU A 745 10.03 31.60 8.77
C LEU A 745 10.11 33.08 9.12
N TYR A 746 10.87 33.49 10.15
CA TYR A 746 11.15 34.89 10.41
C TYR A 746 11.95 35.52 9.28
N LEU A 747 12.98 34.84 8.76
CA LEU A 747 13.74 35.32 7.62
C LEU A 747 12.87 35.48 6.38
N LEU A 748 12.10 34.44 6.03
CA LEU A 748 11.21 34.47 4.86
C LEU A 748 10.14 35.56 4.99
N SER A 749 9.49 35.65 6.15
CA SER A 749 8.44 36.67 6.38
C SER A 749 9.03 38.09 6.39
N GLY A 750 10.26 38.25 6.88
CA GLY A 750 11.02 39.50 6.79
C GLY A 750 11.33 39.89 5.34
N GLN A 751 11.78 38.95 4.52
CA GLN A 751 12.00 39.16 3.08
C GLN A 751 10.70 39.56 2.36
N VAL A 752 9.58 38.88 2.67
CA VAL A 752 8.26 39.22 2.12
C VAL A 752 7.79 40.60 2.58
N ALA A 753 8.06 40.99 3.83
CA ALA A 753 7.77 42.33 4.33
C ALA A 753 8.58 43.40 3.60
N LEU A 754 9.88 43.18 3.37
CA LEU A 754 10.72 44.08 2.56
C LEU A 754 10.20 44.19 1.13
N LEU A 755 9.86 43.06 0.48
CA LEU A 755 9.28 43.03 -0.86
C LEU A 755 8.00 43.87 -0.98
N ASN A 756 7.26 44.07 0.12
CA ASN A 756 6.04 44.88 0.18
C ASN A 756 6.23 46.28 0.80
N GLN A 757 7.47 46.77 0.92
CA GLN A 757 7.79 48.09 1.50
C GLN A 757 7.33 48.25 2.97
N CYS A 758 7.22 47.16 3.71
CA CYS A 758 6.88 47.16 5.14
C CYS A 758 8.16 47.12 6.00
N TYR A 759 8.94 48.20 5.96
CA TYR A 759 10.27 48.27 6.59
C TYR A 759 10.26 48.01 8.10
N SER A 760 9.32 48.60 8.84
CA SER A 760 9.26 48.44 10.30
C SER A 760 8.90 47.01 10.71
N GLN A 761 8.04 46.34 9.94
CA GLN A 761 7.73 44.92 10.17
C GLN A 761 8.91 44.02 9.80
N GLY A 762 9.61 44.32 8.69
CA GLY A 762 10.83 43.62 8.30
C GLY A 762 11.94 43.71 9.35
N ASP A 763 12.20 44.90 9.86
CA ASP A 763 13.16 45.14 10.94
C ASP A 763 12.78 44.39 12.23
N ALA A 764 11.50 44.37 12.60
CA ALA A 764 11.02 43.59 13.73
C ALA A 764 11.27 42.07 13.56
N PHE A 765 11.01 41.52 12.37
CA PHE A 765 11.31 40.12 12.06
C PHE A 765 12.79 39.80 12.19
N PHE A 766 13.67 40.64 11.66
CA PHE A 766 15.11 40.40 11.73
C PHE A 766 15.65 40.55 13.15
N LYS A 767 15.13 41.50 13.95
CA LYS A 767 15.43 41.59 15.38
C LYS A 767 15.02 40.35 16.14
N ALA A 768 13.81 39.84 15.90
CA ALA A 768 13.31 38.60 16.51
C ALA A 768 14.18 37.38 16.11
N SER A 769 14.56 37.28 14.83
CA SER A 769 15.53 36.30 14.35
C SER A 769 16.85 36.37 15.11
N ILE A 770 17.41 37.57 15.28
CA ILE A 770 18.69 37.79 15.99
C ILE A 770 18.59 37.36 17.46
N SER A 771 17.49 37.70 18.14
CA SER A 771 17.28 37.30 19.54
C SER A 771 17.07 35.80 19.72
N LEU A 772 16.61 35.09 18.68
CA LEU A 772 16.32 33.66 18.75
C LEU A 772 17.54 32.76 18.46
N ILE A 773 18.56 33.26 17.75
CA ILE A 773 19.78 32.50 17.43
C ILE A 773 20.44 31.84 18.67
N PRO A 774 20.58 32.50 19.84
CA PRO A 774 21.15 31.89 21.04
C PRO A 774 20.39 30.67 21.58
N GLU A 775 19.10 30.57 21.30
CA GLU A 775 18.23 29.52 21.83
C GLU A 775 18.32 28.23 21.00
N MET A 776 19.09 28.21 19.90
CA MET A 776 19.21 27.06 19.03
C MET A 776 19.80 25.83 19.76
N PRO A 777 19.12 24.67 19.74
CA PRO A 777 19.60 23.47 20.43
C PRO A 777 20.83 22.90 19.73
N LYS A 778 21.83 22.48 20.50
CA LYS A 778 23.14 22.03 19.98
C LYS A 778 23.04 20.73 19.18
N ALA A 779 22.17 19.81 19.58
CA ALA A 779 21.87 18.58 18.86
C ALA A 779 20.40 18.56 18.43
N LEU A 780 20.13 18.09 17.21
CA LEU A 780 18.78 17.80 16.74
C LEU A 780 18.43 16.36 17.13
N ASP A 781 17.34 16.17 17.87
CA ASP A 781 16.81 14.85 18.18
C ASP A 781 16.16 14.26 16.93
N GLY A 782 16.93 13.41 16.25
CA GLY A 782 16.51 12.62 15.10
C GLY A 782 17.00 11.18 15.26
N ASP A 783 16.14 10.25 14.91
CA ASP A 783 16.27 8.79 15.06
C ASP A 783 17.73 8.27 14.94
N ALA A 784 18.15 7.53 15.98
CA ALA A 784 19.40 6.76 16.14
C ALA A 784 20.78 7.48 16.04
N LYS A 785 20.92 8.72 15.54
CA LYS A 785 22.19 9.48 15.57
C LYS A 785 21.93 10.97 15.75
N SER A 786 22.29 11.54 16.91
CA SER A 786 22.28 12.98 17.15
C SER A 786 23.13 13.70 16.11
N LYS A 787 22.48 14.41 15.18
CA LYS A 787 23.16 15.25 14.20
C LYS A 787 23.38 16.62 14.81
N SER A 788 24.59 17.18 14.63
CA SER A 788 24.89 18.56 15.02
C SER A 788 23.94 19.52 14.30
N SER A 789 23.45 20.50 15.04
CA SER A 789 22.59 21.59 14.53
C SER A 789 23.39 22.67 13.78
N GLU A 790 24.71 22.72 13.96
CA GLU A 790 25.57 23.78 13.42
C GLU A 790 25.54 23.93 11.89
N PRO A 791 25.52 22.86 11.07
CA PRO A 791 25.44 22.99 9.62
C PRO A 791 24.17 23.72 9.15
N TYR A 792 23.05 23.48 9.83
CA TYR A 792 21.77 24.12 9.52
C TYR A 792 21.77 25.60 9.93
N LEU A 793 22.39 25.92 11.07
CA LEU A 793 22.60 27.31 11.49
C LEU A 793 23.50 28.07 10.51
N LEU A 794 24.56 27.43 10.01
CA LEU A 794 25.46 28.02 9.02
C LEU A 794 24.73 28.40 7.73
N GLU A 795 23.92 27.50 7.17
CA GLU A 795 23.15 27.77 5.97
C GLU A 795 22.16 28.94 6.18
N TYR A 796 21.48 28.94 7.32
CA TYR A 796 20.59 30.04 7.71
C TYR A 796 21.33 31.37 7.81
N LEU A 797 22.46 31.41 8.52
CA LEU A 797 23.26 32.62 8.69
C LEU A 797 23.80 33.15 7.37
N TYR A 798 24.17 32.29 6.43
CA TYR A 798 24.60 32.71 5.10
C TYR A 798 23.47 33.40 4.33
N SER A 799 22.27 32.83 4.36
CA SER A 799 21.08 33.43 3.76
C SER A 799 20.67 34.74 4.46
N PHE A 800 20.81 34.79 5.78
CA PHE A 800 20.48 35.97 6.57
C PHE A 800 21.45 37.13 6.30
N VAL A 801 22.76 36.86 6.30
CA VAL A 801 23.80 37.86 5.98
C VAL A 801 23.63 38.39 4.55
N ALA A 802 23.26 37.53 3.60
CA ALA A 802 22.90 37.99 2.25
C ALA A 802 21.73 38.98 2.32
N THR A 803 20.62 38.60 2.97
CA THR A 803 19.44 39.45 3.11
C THR A 803 19.76 40.81 3.74
N LEU A 804 20.62 40.85 4.78
CA LEU A 804 21.03 42.08 5.46
C LEU A 804 21.77 43.08 4.54
N LEU A 805 22.33 42.65 3.41
CA LEU A 805 22.98 43.56 2.45
C LEU A 805 21.98 44.55 1.85
N VAL A 806 20.80 44.07 1.50
CA VAL A 806 19.74 44.85 0.84
C VAL A 806 18.70 45.41 1.82
N THR A 807 18.85 45.13 3.12
CA THR A 807 17.99 45.69 4.14
C THR A 807 18.36 47.15 4.40
N PRO A 808 17.41 48.10 4.32
CA PRO A 808 17.68 49.49 4.63
C PRO A 808 17.95 49.68 6.12
N ASP A 809 18.96 50.48 6.45
CA ASP A 809 19.23 50.89 7.82
C ASP A 809 18.19 51.90 8.33
N ASN A 810 17.94 51.85 9.64
CA ASN A 810 17.17 52.89 10.30
C ASN A 810 18.05 54.13 10.54
N PRO A 811 17.69 55.33 10.02
CA PRO A 811 18.48 56.54 10.18
C PRO A 811 18.80 56.91 11.65
N GLU A 812 17.96 56.50 12.59
CA GLU A 812 18.10 56.82 14.02
C GLU A 812 19.01 55.85 14.80
N MET A 813 19.16 54.61 14.32
CA MET A 813 19.84 53.52 15.06
C MET A 813 21.31 53.35 14.65
N GLY A 814 21.79 54.16 13.71
CA GLY A 814 23.16 54.12 13.20
C GLY A 814 23.38 53.09 12.08
N VAL A 815 24.58 53.15 11.50
CA VAL A 815 24.98 52.34 10.34
C VAL A 815 25.03 50.85 10.68
N MET A 816 24.44 50.02 9.82
CA MET A 816 24.41 48.56 9.88
C MET A 816 23.99 48.01 11.25
N TYR A 817 22.97 48.60 11.85
CA TYR A 817 22.50 48.24 13.19
C TYR A 817 22.19 46.74 13.33
N LEU A 818 21.47 46.16 12.38
CA LEU A 818 21.11 44.73 12.41
C LEU A 818 22.32 43.80 12.29
N LEU A 819 23.31 44.17 11.46
CA LEU A 819 24.54 43.41 11.34
C LEU A 819 25.37 43.47 12.64
N ARG A 820 25.44 44.64 13.28
CA ARG A 820 26.10 44.80 14.59
C ARG A 820 25.41 43.96 15.66
N GLY A 821 24.07 43.97 15.68
CA GLY A 821 23.27 43.12 16.56
C GLY A 821 23.59 41.64 16.35
N LEU A 822 23.65 41.18 15.09
CA LEU A 822 24.03 39.82 14.76
C LEU A 822 25.46 39.48 15.22
N LEU A 823 26.44 40.34 14.97
CA LEU A 823 27.83 40.10 15.36
C LEU A 823 28.01 40.01 16.88
N ASN A 824 27.32 40.85 17.65
CA ASN A 824 27.34 40.77 19.11
C ASN A 824 26.78 39.44 19.61
N VAL A 825 25.64 39.00 19.05
CA VAL A 825 25.04 37.71 19.41
C VAL A 825 25.94 36.53 19.05
N LEU A 826 26.57 36.55 17.87
CA LEU A 826 27.49 35.49 17.45
C LEU A 826 28.80 35.46 18.27
N HIS A 827 29.21 36.60 18.81
CA HIS A 827 30.36 36.69 19.72
C HIS A 827 30.08 35.97 21.04
N ASP A 828 28.89 36.17 21.60
CA ASP A 828 28.43 35.58 22.86
C ASP A 828 27.92 34.13 22.71
N TYR A 829 27.67 33.68 21.47
CA TYR A 829 27.17 32.34 21.17
C TYR A 829 28.18 31.23 21.51
N THR A 830 27.70 30.13 22.12
CA THR A 830 28.54 28.99 22.53
C THR A 830 28.60 27.89 21.47
N TRP A 831 29.54 28.03 20.53
CA TRP A 831 29.85 27.05 19.48
C TRP A 831 30.36 25.70 20.01
N GLU A 832 30.25 24.64 19.22
CA GLU A 832 30.74 23.30 19.57
C GLU A 832 32.27 23.27 19.72
N PRO A 833 32.79 22.48 20.69
CA PRO A 833 34.23 22.31 20.86
C PRO A 833 34.79 21.63 19.62
N ASN A 834 35.70 22.33 18.92
CA ASN A 834 36.28 21.95 17.63
C ASN A 834 35.49 22.29 16.36
N SER A 835 34.53 23.22 16.42
CA SER A 835 33.89 23.78 15.22
C SER A 835 34.63 25.02 14.67
N ASP A 836 34.70 25.14 13.34
CA ASP A 836 35.16 26.35 12.63
C ASP A 836 34.00 27.26 12.19
N ALA A 837 32.76 26.90 12.54
CA ALA A 837 31.54 27.53 12.05
C ALA A 837 31.53 29.06 12.25
N ARG A 838 31.94 29.54 13.43
CA ARG A 838 32.05 30.99 13.73
C ARG A 838 32.89 31.75 12.69
N ILE A 839 34.04 31.19 12.33
CA ILE A 839 34.98 31.82 11.40
C ILE A 839 34.47 31.77 9.97
N LEU A 840 33.78 30.69 9.60
CA LEU A 840 33.14 30.58 8.29
C LEU A 840 32.04 31.64 8.12
N VAL A 841 31.23 31.89 9.16
CA VAL A 841 30.24 32.99 9.15
C VAL A 841 30.93 34.34 9.00
N TYR A 842 31.97 34.62 9.79
CA TYR A 842 32.72 35.88 9.67
C TYR A 842 33.33 36.07 8.28
N THR A 843 33.78 35.00 7.65
CA THR A 843 34.29 35.03 6.28
C THR A 843 33.20 35.42 5.28
N ARG A 844 31.95 34.97 5.48
CA ARG A 844 30.80 35.42 4.67
C ARG A 844 30.37 36.84 4.98
N VAL A 845 30.43 37.26 6.25
CA VAL A 845 30.20 38.66 6.62
C VAL A 845 31.24 39.57 5.97
N LEU A 846 32.51 39.17 5.90
CA LEU A 846 33.55 39.92 5.16
C LEU A 846 33.22 40.03 3.66
N ALA A 847 32.67 38.99 3.05
CA ALA A 847 32.21 39.05 1.67
C ALA A 847 31.04 40.01 1.48
N MET A 848 30.09 40.04 2.43
CA MET A 848 28.97 40.98 2.43
C MET A 848 29.44 42.43 2.64
N LEU A 849 30.34 42.68 3.59
CA LEU A 849 30.94 44.01 3.81
C LEU A 849 31.71 44.49 2.58
N SER A 850 32.37 43.57 1.86
CA SER A 850 33.03 43.88 0.59
C SER A 850 32.05 44.32 -0.50
N ALA A 851 30.84 43.77 -0.52
CA ALA A 851 29.77 44.19 -1.42
C ALA A 851 29.15 45.50 -0.95
N ALA A 852 29.00 45.69 0.36
CA ALA A 852 28.46 46.91 0.96
C ALA A 852 29.35 48.15 0.79
N TYR A 853 30.65 47.96 0.51
CA TYR A 853 31.59 49.04 0.20
C TYR A 853 31.50 49.51 -1.25
N GLN A 854 30.80 48.79 -2.13
CA GLN A 854 30.68 49.17 -3.55
C GLN A 854 29.63 50.27 -3.73
N GLU A 855 29.74 51.02 -4.84
CA GLU A 855 28.81 52.10 -5.17
C GLU A 855 27.40 51.58 -5.49
N GLU A 856 27.31 50.38 -6.06
CA GLU A 856 26.06 49.71 -6.42
C GLU A 856 26.14 48.26 -5.94
N TYR A 857 25.06 47.76 -5.31
CA TYR A 857 25.03 46.39 -4.80
C TYR A 857 24.85 45.34 -5.91
N PRO A 858 25.24 44.07 -5.67
CA PRO A 858 25.13 43.02 -6.68
C PRO A 858 23.68 42.66 -7.04
N TYR A 859 22.72 42.96 -6.17
CA TYR A 859 21.30 42.76 -6.38
C TYR A 859 20.48 43.73 -5.51
N HIS A 860 19.25 44.01 -5.97
CA HIS A 860 18.31 44.92 -5.31
C HIS A 860 16.93 44.30 -5.22
N ILE A 861 16.15 44.78 -4.26
CA ILE A 861 14.73 44.47 -4.15
C ILE A 861 13.96 45.58 -4.87
N ASP A 862 13.06 45.21 -5.79
CA ASP A 862 12.25 46.18 -6.53
C ASP A 862 11.49 47.14 -5.59
N LYS A 863 11.74 48.45 -5.78
CA LYS A 863 11.19 49.58 -5.00
C LYS A 863 11.62 49.63 -3.52
N VAL A 864 12.75 49.04 -3.17
CA VAL A 864 13.36 49.19 -1.85
C VAL A 864 14.69 49.92 -2.01
N ASP A 865 14.83 51.05 -1.33
CA ASP A 865 16.07 51.83 -1.31
C ASP A 865 17.05 51.16 -0.34
N SER A 866 17.96 50.34 -0.91
CA SER A 866 19.06 49.71 -0.19
C SER A 866 20.08 50.73 0.32
N ASN A 867 20.99 50.28 1.19
CA ASN A 867 22.00 51.13 1.81
C ASN A 867 22.98 51.81 0.83
N ASP A 868 23.14 51.29 -0.39
CA ASP A 868 23.89 51.94 -1.47
C ASP A 868 23.21 53.22 -1.96
N SER A 869 21.88 53.19 -2.14
CA SER A 869 21.10 54.37 -2.50
C SER A 869 20.92 55.35 -1.32
N MET A 870 20.85 54.84 -0.08
CA MET A 870 20.60 55.66 1.11
C MET A 870 21.84 56.44 1.56
N TYR A 871 22.99 55.77 1.71
CA TYR A 871 24.22 56.39 2.20
C TYR A 871 25.13 56.91 1.09
N GLY A 872 24.96 56.44 -0.16
CA GLY A 872 25.64 56.96 -1.36
C GLY A 872 27.12 57.28 -1.16
N ASN A 873 28.00 56.27 -1.15
CA ASN A 873 29.46 56.44 -1.02
C ASN A 873 29.95 57.40 0.08
N ASP A 874 29.16 57.67 1.13
CA ASP A 874 29.56 58.59 2.20
C ASP A 874 30.86 58.07 2.88
N PRO A 875 31.92 58.90 2.95
CA PRO A 875 33.17 58.51 3.60
C PRO A 875 32.99 58.05 5.05
N LYS A 876 31.98 58.54 5.78
CA LYS A 876 31.69 58.08 7.15
C LYS A 876 31.18 56.64 7.17
N TYR A 877 30.23 56.31 6.29
CA TYR A 877 29.71 54.94 6.14
C TYR A 877 30.81 53.96 5.75
N LEU A 878 31.63 54.32 4.74
CA LEU A 878 32.75 53.49 4.29
C LEU A 878 33.81 53.28 5.39
N SER A 879 34.04 54.29 6.23
CA SER A 879 34.96 54.18 7.37
C SER A 879 34.48 53.18 8.43
N GLU A 880 33.17 53.15 8.71
CA GLU A 880 32.54 52.21 9.65
C GLU A 880 32.56 50.77 9.10
N VAL A 881 32.23 50.58 7.82
CA VAL A 881 32.32 49.27 7.14
C VAL A 881 33.75 48.73 7.21
N LYS A 882 34.74 49.58 6.95
CA LYS A 882 36.17 49.25 7.04
C LYS A 882 36.60 48.92 8.47
N HIS A 883 36.10 49.66 9.46
CA HIS A 883 36.37 49.39 10.87
C HIS A 883 35.87 48.00 11.28
N MET A 884 34.62 47.65 10.94
CA MET A 884 34.06 46.33 11.22
C MET A 884 34.84 45.19 10.54
N ALA A 885 35.22 45.37 9.26
CA ALA A 885 36.01 44.37 8.55
C ALA A 885 37.38 44.13 9.19
N ASN A 886 38.06 45.19 9.65
CA ASN A 886 39.35 45.08 10.35
C ASN A 886 39.23 44.33 11.68
N THR A 887 38.15 44.56 12.43
CA THR A 887 37.86 43.84 13.67
C THR A 887 37.63 42.35 13.40
N LEU A 888 36.83 42.01 12.38
CA LEU A 888 36.59 40.61 11.98
C LEU A 888 37.87 39.91 11.53
N ILE A 889 38.72 40.55 10.72
CA ILE A 889 40.01 39.98 10.31
C ILE A 889 40.90 39.72 11.54
N SER A 890 40.90 40.62 12.52
CA SER A 890 41.65 40.43 13.76
C SER A 890 41.13 39.23 14.56
N GLU A 891 39.82 39.03 14.66
CA GLU A 891 39.22 37.85 15.29
C GLU A 891 39.57 36.54 14.53
N ILE A 892 39.46 36.54 13.20
CA ILE A 892 39.81 35.38 12.36
C ILE A 892 41.28 35.00 12.55
N LEU A 893 42.20 35.98 12.55
CA LEU A 893 43.62 35.72 12.76
C LEU A 893 43.93 35.26 14.18
N SER A 894 43.17 35.70 15.19
CA SER A 894 43.29 35.20 16.56
C SER A 894 42.92 33.72 16.65
N HIS A 895 41.81 33.32 16.00
CA HIS A 895 41.37 31.93 15.97
C HIS A 895 42.34 31.00 15.22
N LEU A 896 42.89 31.46 14.10
CA LEU A 896 43.92 30.72 13.37
C LEU A 896 45.18 30.45 14.21
N LYS A 897 45.51 31.36 15.14
CA LYS A 897 46.62 31.16 16.10
C LYS A 897 46.28 30.12 17.17
N SER A 898 45.03 30.05 17.65
CA SER A 898 44.63 29.04 18.64
C SER A 898 44.62 27.61 18.08
N ILE A 899 44.38 27.43 16.76
CA ILE A 899 44.37 26.10 16.09
C ILE A 899 45.78 25.66 15.67
N ALA A 900 46.85 26.39 16.01
CA ALA A 900 48.21 26.10 15.57
C ALA A 900 48.87 24.84 16.18
N ALA A 901 48.11 24.02 16.92
CA ALA A 901 48.57 22.73 17.44
C ALA A 901 48.75 21.69 16.31
N PRO A 902 49.73 20.77 16.43
CA PRO A 902 50.04 19.78 15.37
C PRO A 902 48.87 18.82 15.07
N ASP A 903 48.04 18.48 16.05
CA ASP A 903 46.90 17.56 15.88
C ASP A 903 45.76 18.16 15.02
N SER A 904 45.69 19.49 14.88
CA SER A 904 44.67 20.21 14.11
C SER A 904 45.20 20.80 12.79
N ALA A 905 46.38 20.38 12.33
CA ALA A 905 47.06 20.91 11.14
C ALA A 905 46.24 20.82 9.84
N LYS A 906 45.50 19.72 9.62
CA LYS A 906 44.64 19.52 8.43
C LYS A 906 43.43 20.45 8.44
N ARG A 907 42.85 20.67 9.63
CA ARG A 907 41.72 21.60 9.85
C ARG A 907 42.15 23.04 9.65
N GLN A 908 43.29 23.44 10.22
CA GLN A 908 43.88 24.76 10.01
C GLN A 908 44.15 25.03 8.52
N SER A 909 44.72 24.05 7.81
CA SER A 909 45.01 24.19 6.37
C SER A 909 43.71 24.37 5.56
N SER A 910 42.66 23.61 5.86
CA SER A 910 41.37 23.72 5.16
C SER A 910 40.69 25.07 5.39
N LEU A 911 40.65 25.54 6.64
CA LEU A 911 40.05 26.82 7.00
C LEU A 911 40.79 28.01 6.35
N VAL A 912 42.13 27.98 6.35
CA VAL A 912 42.95 29.01 5.70
C VAL A 912 42.69 29.06 4.20
N MET A 913 42.45 27.92 3.56
CA MET A 913 42.12 27.84 2.13
C MET A 913 40.78 28.49 1.80
N GLU A 914 39.77 28.32 2.65
CA GLU A 914 38.47 28.99 2.48
C GLU A 914 38.57 30.50 2.69
N ILE A 915 39.31 30.93 3.72
CA ILE A 915 39.58 32.35 3.98
C ILE A 915 40.33 32.97 2.79
N LEU A 916 41.36 32.27 2.26
CA LEU A 916 42.10 32.70 1.08
C LEU A 916 41.19 32.84 -0.15
N SER A 917 40.29 31.88 -0.37
CA SER A 917 39.30 31.94 -1.46
C SER A 917 38.45 33.21 -1.41
N VAL A 918 37.98 33.57 -0.22
CA VAL A 918 37.19 34.79 -0.02
C VAL A 918 38.05 36.04 -0.16
N LEU A 919 39.22 36.11 0.47
CA LEU A 919 40.12 37.27 0.37
C LEU A 919 40.58 37.53 -1.09
N LEU A 920 40.92 36.47 -1.84
CA LEU A 920 41.25 36.55 -3.28
C LEU A 920 40.09 37.02 -4.14
N THR A 921 38.87 36.92 -3.63
CA THR A 921 37.66 37.38 -4.28
C THR A 921 37.32 38.81 -3.87
N THR A 922 37.38 39.14 -2.59
CA THR A 922 36.83 40.39 -2.03
C THR A 922 37.83 41.54 -1.97
N CYS A 923 39.12 41.26 -1.76
CA CYS A 923 40.09 42.31 -1.42
C CYS A 923 40.82 42.89 -2.63
N ASP A 924 41.24 44.16 -2.49
CA ASP A 924 42.20 44.80 -3.40
C ASP A 924 43.63 44.49 -2.95
N PHE A 925 44.43 43.96 -3.88
CA PHE A 925 45.83 43.61 -3.65
C PHE A 925 46.80 44.75 -3.97
N SER A 926 46.29 45.91 -4.38
CA SER A 926 47.10 47.12 -4.61
C SER A 926 47.73 47.64 -3.31
N GLN A 927 47.16 47.29 -2.15
CA GLN A 927 47.70 47.60 -0.83
C GLN A 927 48.69 46.53 -0.33
N PRO A 928 49.89 46.90 0.13
CA PRO A 928 50.93 45.94 0.53
C PRO A 928 50.58 45.14 1.79
N SER A 929 49.72 45.67 2.68
CA SER A 929 49.25 45.01 3.90
C SER A 929 48.46 43.72 3.60
N VAL A 930 47.51 43.78 2.67
CA VAL A 930 46.64 42.67 2.26
C VAL A 930 47.41 41.64 1.43
N SER A 931 48.31 42.09 0.56
CA SER A 931 49.22 41.20 -0.20
C SER A 931 50.12 40.40 0.74
N THR A 932 50.71 41.05 1.75
CA THR A 932 51.55 40.39 2.76
C THR A 932 50.75 39.41 3.63
N LEU A 933 49.53 39.79 4.03
CA LEU A 933 48.62 38.90 4.77
C LEU A 933 48.30 37.63 3.98
N THR A 934 48.01 37.77 2.68
CA THR A 934 47.63 36.66 1.79
C THR A 934 48.80 35.70 1.57
N VAL A 935 50.03 36.22 1.40
CA VAL A 935 51.24 35.39 1.31
C VAL A 935 51.52 34.66 2.64
N ASN A 936 51.31 35.33 3.78
CA ASN A 936 51.47 34.71 5.09
C ASN A 936 50.44 33.59 5.34
N LEU A 937 49.19 33.79 4.95
CA LEU A 937 48.14 32.77 5.01
C LEU A 937 48.43 31.63 4.03
N TRP A 938 48.90 31.92 2.83
CA TRP A 938 49.32 30.90 1.85
C TRP A 938 50.43 29.99 2.38
N ASN A 939 51.46 30.59 2.99
CA ASN A 939 52.55 29.85 3.63
C ASN A 939 52.06 29.06 4.86
N LEU A 940 51.11 29.61 5.62
CA LEU A 940 50.51 28.92 6.77
C LEU A 940 49.71 27.68 6.32
N ALA A 941 48.98 27.75 5.21
CA ALA A 941 48.26 26.60 4.65
C ALA A 941 49.21 25.45 4.28
N GLN A 942 50.43 25.75 3.84
CA GLN A 942 51.40 24.74 3.38
C GLN A 942 52.37 24.25 4.45
N LYS A 943 52.48 24.95 5.59
CA LYS A 943 53.51 24.72 6.62
C LYS A 943 53.56 23.28 7.16
N ASN A 944 52.43 22.57 7.14
CA ASN A 944 52.30 21.21 7.70
C ASN A 944 52.06 20.10 6.64
N GLY A 945 52.10 20.42 5.34
CA GLY A 945 51.94 19.43 4.26
C GLY A 945 50.55 18.77 4.15
N GLN A 946 49.53 19.26 4.86
CA GLN A 946 48.17 18.69 4.91
C GLN A 946 47.16 19.46 4.03
N ALA A 947 47.63 20.32 3.12
CA ALA A 947 46.79 21.13 2.25
C ALA A 947 46.28 20.33 1.04
N ASP A 948 45.02 20.53 0.66
CA ASP A 948 44.48 19.93 -0.56
C ASP A 948 45.06 20.61 -1.81
N VAL A 949 45.94 19.88 -2.51
CA VAL A 949 46.63 20.32 -3.72
C VAL A 949 45.65 20.69 -4.84
N LYS A 950 44.47 20.04 -4.92
CA LYS A 950 43.46 20.36 -5.92
C LYS A 950 42.88 21.77 -5.70
N THR A 951 42.57 22.11 -4.45
CA THR A 951 42.03 23.42 -4.10
C THR A 951 43.09 24.52 -4.24
N LEU A 952 44.35 24.26 -3.88
CA LEU A 952 45.49 25.17 -4.15
C LEU A 952 45.65 25.46 -5.64
N THR A 953 45.56 24.43 -6.49
CA THR A 953 45.67 24.59 -7.95
C THR A 953 44.54 25.46 -8.49
N LYS A 954 43.29 25.23 -8.04
CA LYS A 954 42.13 26.06 -8.40
C LYS A 954 42.28 27.52 -7.97
N LEU A 955 42.80 27.78 -6.76
CA LEU A 955 43.05 29.15 -6.30
C LEU A 955 44.12 29.84 -7.13
N ILE A 956 45.18 29.13 -7.52
CA ILE A 956 46.20 29.67 -8.43
C ILE A 956 45.60 29.96 -9.81
N ASP A 957 44.78 29.07 -10.36
CA ASP A 957 44.15 29.28 -11.66
C ASP A 957 43.16 30.46 -11.63
N LEU A 958 42.48 30.67 -10.50
CA LEU A 958 41.66 31.86 -10.26
C LEU A 958 42.52 33.14 -10.21
N VAL A 959 43.69 33.09 -9.58
CA VAL A 959 44.65 34.22 -9.58
C VAL A 959 45.22 34.46 -10.98
N LYS A 960 45.55 33.41 -11.75
CA LYS A 960 46.01 33.52 -13.15
C LYS A 960 44.95 34.14 -14.04
N SER A 961 43.71 33.65 -13.97
CA SER A 961 42.57 34.21 -14.72
C SER A 961 42.37 35.69 -14.41
N LYS A 962 42.44 36.08 -13.12
CA LYS A 962 42.33 37.48 -12.71
C LYS A 962 43.55 38.32 -13.09
N ALA A 963 44.75 37.76 -13.10
CA ALA A 963 45.97 38.42 -13.59
C ALA A 963 45.92 38.66 -15.10
N SER A 964 45.28 37.77 -15.87
CA SER A 964 45.01 37.93 -17.30
C SER A 964 43.94 38.99 -17.60
N SER A 965 43.01 39.24 -16.67
CA SER A 965 41.96 40.26 -16.79
C SER A 965 42.41 41.71 -16.52
N GLY A 966 43.72 41.96 -16.35
CA GLY A 966 44.30 43.32 -16.36
C GLY A 966 44.60 43.98 -15.01
N SER A 967 44.49 43.28 -13.88
CA SER A 967 44.87 43.84 -12.57
C SER A 967 46.37 43.64 -12.26
N SER A 968 47.17 44.71 -12.32
CA SER A 968 48.63 44.72 -12.04
C SER A 968 48.99 44.15 -10.66
N ALA A 969 48.12 44.34 -9.66
CA ALA A 969 48.29 43.82 -8.31
C ALA A 969 48.32 42.28 -8.27
N PHE A 970 47.47 41.59 -9.04
CA PHE A 970 47.44 40.12 -9.09
C PHE A 970 48.64 39.54 -9.86
N GLN A 971 49.15 40.27 -10.86
CA GLN A 971 50.38 39.90 -11.57
C GLN A 971 51.61 39.93 -10.63
N SER A 972 51.64 40.86 -9.68
CA SER A 972 52.71 40.95 -8.66
C SER A 972 52.60 39.88 -7.55
N LEU A 973 51.39 39.37 -7.30
CA LEU A 973 51.11 38.35 -6.28
C LEU A 973 51.40 36.92 -6.77
N LEU A 974 51.12 36.65 -8.06
CA LEU A 974 51.28 35.33 -8.68
C LEU A 974 52.65 34.64 -8.45
N PRO A 975 53.82 35.31 -8.60
CA PRO A 975 55.11 34.67 -8.37
C PRO A 975 55.42 34.36 -6.89
N ARG A 976 54.65 34.93 -5.95
CA ARG A 976 54.81 34.70 -4.50
C ARG A 976 53.97 33.53 -3.96
N LEU A 977 53.08 32.98 -4.79
CA LEU A 977 52.17 31.88 -4.44
C LEU A 977 52.69 30.57 -5.08
N VAL A 978 53.73 29.98 -4.51
CA VAL A 978 54.30 28.70 -4.96
C VAL A 978 53.63 27.55 -4.20
N ILE A 979 53.36 26.43 -4.88
CA ILE A 979 52.94 25.18 -4.22
C ILE A 979 54.21 24.44 -3.79
N ASN A 980 54.43 24.30 -2.49
CA ASN A 980 55.45 23.40 -1.96
C ASN A 980 55.02 21.96 -2.24
N ASN A 981 55.67 21.30 -3.19
CA ASN A 981 55.55 19.85 -3.35
C ASN A 981 56.32 19.19 -2.19
N ALA A 982 55.58 18.67 -1.21
CA ALA A 982 56.09 17.70 -0.24
C ALA A 982 55.53 16.32 -0.59
#